data_AF-A0A1Q7FRY7-F1
#
_entry.id   AF-A0A1Q7FRY7-F1
#
_cell.length_a   1.000
_cell.length_b   1.000
_cell.length_c   1.000
_cell.angle_alpha   90.00
_cell.angle_beta   90.00
_cell.angle_gamma   90.00
#
_symmetry.space_group_name_H-M   'P 1'
#
loop_
_entity.id
_entity.type
_entity.pdbx_description
1 polymer ?
#
loop_
_entity_poly.entity_id
_entity_poly.type
_entity_poly.pdbx_seq_one_letter_code
_entity_poly.pdbx_strand_id
1 'polypeptide(L)'
;MAGLTFLLGCEAIAPRVTAPPNPSPTVQIVVSPESVALDPQQTQQFRAFGRTAAGDSVSAPVTWSASTGTVTQSGMYTADTSASDVVVTASFTDAPLTGTARVKKRRLVQVLISPTTVTLPGGGAQQFRAYGRKNTGDSVAVNVTYAATGGTITPTGMYTAGQSSGSFRVIAAQSGGSLADTGAVTVTTIPVASVSVSPATVSLSVGGTQQLTATPKDSAGSALGGRAVTWLSSAPSVATVSGSGAVRGVAPGSATITATSEGKTGSATVTVTAVPVATVTVSPAALGILVGGTGQLTATPKDAAGNPLSGRAISWTTSAPLVATVSAGVVTGGAVGTATITATSEGMSGTSTIAVSAPPPPGSCAPVYGSFAVGNWAPTCWQPYDPNSWHNLPLPANPQADANSAAIVAALNSHGLPMDKGAGVANDYDHPIYWSTASDPVYTLSGCGYSGALNGVKIHAIKGMVKGGGSDAHLTVMDQSTNMEWDFWQATIDDNAQTLGGHACGRLPIFGDGRINGAIINGPDGDGANAANTGLYTGQIRAVEIVAGVIKHPIAITVTCTNGTNVYPATGNALGCGSSSEPADGQVFQLTYSDVEIDALPVAAWKKTVLHAMHQYGFYVDDTGAGSASSPVSMQFHFESDKMFQAFGYEDPFVTYAKAHLGQDITQSGSVYNYQIAPGVDWSSRLRQLPQPGCDVPHSPTPGGL
;
A
#
# COMPACT_ATOMS: atom_id res chain seq x y z
N MET A 1 -9.88 107.54 3.00
CA MET A 1 -9.53 108.96 2.75
C MET A 1 -10.35 109.36 1.51
N ALA A 2 -11.45 110.14 1.55
CA ALA A 2 -11.57 111.57 1.88
C ALA A 2 -10.48 112.40 1.17
N GLY A 3 -10.73 113.39 0.30
CA GLY A 3 -11.91 114.12 -0.14
C GLY A 3 -11.48 115.26 -1.11
N LEU A 4 -12.37 116.26 -1.31
CA LEU A 4 -12.22 117.57 -2.03
C LEU A 4 -12.21 117.49 -3.58
N THR A 5 -13.06 118.14 -4.39
CA THR A 5 -13.88 119.40 -4.38
C THR A 5 -13.10 120.72 -4.49
N PHE A 6 -13.68 121.65 -5.29
CA PHE A 6 -13.39 123.09 -5.61
C PHE A 6 -12.65 123.35 -6.94
N LEU A 7 -12.98 124.33 -7.81
CA LEU A 7 -13.96 125.44 -7.86
C LEU A 7 -14.06 126.02 -9.31
N LEU A 8 -15.15 126.78 -9.61
CA LEU A 8 -15.37 127.71 -10.76
C LEU A 8 -14.29 128.82 -10.87
N GLY A 9 -14.09 129.61 -11.94
CA GLY A 9 -14.72 129.85 -13.26
C GLY A 9 -14.13 131.13 -13.92
N CYS A 10 -14.45 131.44 -15.20
CA CYS A 10 -14.66 132.80 -15.77
C CYS A 10 -14.96 132.76 -17.30
N GLU A 11 -15.84 133.67 -17.76
CA GLU A 11 -16.30 133.96 -19.15
C GLU A 11 -15.14 134.55 -20.03
N ALA A 12 -15.17 134.75 -21.36
CA ALA A 12 -16.22 135.09 -22.32
C ALA A 12 -15.74 134.96 -23.81
N ILE A 13 -16.67 135.23 -24.74
CA ILE A 13 -16.56 135.63 -26.17
C ILE A 13 -16.83 134.54 -27.24
N ALA A 14 -17.89 134.78 -28.04
CA ALA A 14 -18.22 134.12 -29.33
C ALA A 14 -17.99 135.14 -30.49
N PRO A 15 -18.22 134.85 -31.80
CA PRO A 15 -18.19 133.61 -32.60
C PRO A 15 -17.39 133.77 -33.95
N ARG A 16 -17.20 132.69 -34.74
CA ARG A 16 -17.44 132.76 -36.20
C ARG A 16 -17.70 131.39 -36.82
N VAL A 17 -18.87 131.29 -37.45
CA VAL A 17 -19.34 130.19 -38.29
C VAL A 17 -18.84 130.40 -39.72
N THR A 18 -18.27 129.38 -40.33
CA THR A 18 -18.28 129.17 -41.79
C THR A 18 -18.94 127.82 -42.06
N ALA A 19 -19.92 127.78 -42.96
CA ALA A 19 -20.64 126.59 -43.40
C ALA A 19 -19.70 125.54 -44.08
N PRO A 20 -20.11 124.25 -44.17
CA PRO A 20 -19.22 123.09 -44.29
C PRO A 20 -18.78 122.78 -45.74
N PRO A 21 -17.63 122.11 -45.97
CA PRO A 21 -17.42 121.36 -47.19
C PRO A 21 -18.25 120.07 -47.15
N ASN A 22 -18.82 119.67 -48.29
CA ASN A 22 -19.65 118.46 -48.47
C ASN A 22 -19.11 117.27 -47.67
N PRO A 23 -19.94 116.54 -46.90
CA PRO A 23 -19.48 115.34 -46.19
C PRO A 23 -19.04 114.28 -47.21
N SER A 24 -17.79 113.83 -47.10
CA SER A 24 -17.26 112.69 -47.86
C SER A 24 -18.21 111.48 -47.75
N PRO A 25 -18.47 110.76 -48.85
CA PRO A 25 -19.44 109.66 -48.83
C PRO A 25 -18.97 108.54 -47.89
N THR A 26 -19.94 107.97 -47.17
CA THR A 26 -19.73 106.74 -46.38
C THR A 26 -19.40 105.58 -47.32
N VAL A 27 -18.28 104.88 -47.08
CA VAL A 27 -17.85 103.72 -47.88
C VAL A 27 -17.90 102.40 -47.11
N GLN A 28 -18.08 102.45 -45.79
CA GLN A 28 -18.20 101.27 -44.93
C GLN A 28 -19.13 101.55 -43.75
N ILE A 29 -19.90 100.55 -43.32
CA ILE A 29 -20.63 100.58 -42.05
C ILE A 29 -19.89 99.70 -41.04
N VAL A 30 -19.64 100.25 -39.86
CA VAL A 30 -19.02 99.53 -38.73
C VAL A 30 -20.04 99.37 -37.63
N VAL A 31 -20.23 98.14 -37.15
CA VAL A 31 -21.10 97.81 -36.02
C VAL A 31 -20.24 97.55 -34.79
N SER A 32 -20.60 98.15 -33.66
CA SER A 32 -19.92 97.99 -32.38
C SER A 32 -20.91 97.61 -31.27
N PRO A 33 -20.57 96.63 -30.39
CA PRO A 33 -19.38 95.77 -30.47
C PRO A 33 -19.42 94.83 -31.70
N GLU A 34 -18.27 94.44 -32.22
CA GLU A 34 -18.17 93.51 -33.37
C GLU A 34 -18.63 92.09 -33.01
N SER A 35 -18.46 91.69 -31.75
CA SER A 35 -19.06 90.46 -31.23
C SER A 35 -19.42 90.55 -29.75
N VAL A 36 -20.40 89.75 -29.34
CA VAL A 36 -20.86 89.64 -27.94
C VAL A 36 -21.33 88.21 -27.68
N ALA A 37 -21.23 87.73 -26.43
CA ALA A 37 -21.80 86.46 -26.02
C ALA A 37 -22.98 86.70 -25.05
N LEU A 38 -24.18 86.26 -25.43
CA LEU A 38 -25.42 86.52 -24.69
C LEU A 38 -26.10 85.23 -24.24
N ASP A 39 -26.69 85.24 -23.04
CA ASP A 39 -27.65 84.24 -22.59
C ASP A 39 -29.04 84.51 -23.24
N PRO A 40 -29.94 83.51 -23.34
CA PRO A 40 -31.28 83.72 -23.90
C PRO A 40 -32.01 84.89 -23.23
N GLN A 41 -32.74 85.68 -24.02
CA GLN A 41 -33.48 86.89 -23.63
C GLN A 41 -32.63 88.08 -23.15
N GLN A 42 -31.30 87.93 -23.05
CA GLN A 42 -30.43 89.05 -22.75
C GLN A 42 -30.40 90.03 -23.93
N THR A 43 -30.35 91.32 -23.61
CA THR A 43 -30.32 92.39 -24.60
C THR A 43 -28.92 93.00 -24.75
N GLN A 44 -28.53 93.38 -25.96
CA GLN A 44 -27.31 94.15 -26.24
C GLN A 44 -27.63 95.32 -27.17
N GLN A 45 -27.19 96.52 -26.79
CA GLN A 45 -27.24 97.68 -27.68
C GLN A 45 -26.07 97.60 -28.66
N PHE A 46 -26.37 97.50 -29.95
CA PHE A 46 -25.42 97.71 -31.02
C PHE A 46 -25.51 99.14 -31.52
N ARG A 47 -24.38 99.70 -31.92
CA ARG A 47 -24.30 101.00 -32.56
C ARG A 47 -23.63 100.83 -33.91
N ALA A 48 -24.12 101.57 -34.90
CA ALA A 48 -23.52 101.62 -36.23
C ALA A 48 -23.06 103.04 -36.52
N PHE A 49 -21.95 103.17 -37.21
CA PHE A 49 -21.46 104.43 -37.76
C PHE A 49 -20.86 104.18 -39.14
N GLY A 50 -20.93 105.19 -39.98
CA GLY A 50 -20.28 105.17 -41.28
C GLY A 50 -18.80 105.50 -41.14
N ARG A 51 -17.97 104.93 -42.01
CA ARG A 51 -16.60 105.39 -42.23
C ARG A 51 -16.48 105.97 -43.64
N THR A 52 -15.86 107.14 -43.74
CA THR A 52 -15.48 107.74 -45.03
C THR A 52 -14.25 107.02 -45.58
N ALA A 53 -13.92 107.23 -46.86
CA ALA A 53 -12.69 106.68 -47.45
C ALA A 53 -11.40 107.17 -46.74
N ALA A 54 -11.46 108.31 -46.04
CA ALA A 54 -10.35 108.83 -45.23
C ALA A 54 -10.26 108.17 -43.84
N GLY A 55 -11.25 107.36 -43.45
CA GLY A 55 -11.30 106.65 -42.17
C GLY A 55 -12.08 107.36 -41.05
N ASP A 56 -12.56 108.59 -41.27
CA ASP A 56 -13.35 109.36 -40.31
C ASP A 56 -14.68 108.68 -39.98
N SER A 57 -15.11 108.75 -38.72
CA SER A 57 -16.41 108.21 -38.29
C SER A 57 -17.50 109.25 -38.46
N VAL A 58 -18.53 108.92 -39.23
CA VAL A 58 -19.67 109.78 -39.53
C VAL A 58 -20.97 109.12 -39.09
N SER A 59 -21.98 109.94 -38.77
CA SER A 59 -23.33 109.44 -38.53
C SER A 59 -23.89 108.81 -39.80
N ALA A 60 -24.38 107.57 -39.71
CA ALA A 60 -24.96 106.86 -40.84
C ALA A 60 -26.37 106.39 -40.47
N PRO A 61 -27.44 106.87 -41.15
CA PRO A 61 -28.76 106.26 -41.00
C PRO A 61 -28.72 104.80 -41.46
N VAL A 62 -29.13 103.88 -40.58
CA VAL A 62 -29.12 102.44 -40.84
C VAL A 62 -30.46 101.81 -40.49
N THR A 63 -30.81 100.75 -41.21
CA THR A 63 -31.85 99.78 -40.81
C THR A 63 -31.24 98.55 -40.19
N TRP A 64 -31.86 98.07 -39.10
CA TRP A 64 -31.35 96.93 -38.34
C TRP A 64 -32.12 95.66 -38.67
N SER A 65 -31.37 94.58 -38.83
CA SER A 65 -31.91 93.22 -38.98
C SER A 65 -31.05 92.23 -38.20
N ALA A 66 -31.62 91.08 -37.85
CA ALA A 66 -30.90 89.98 -37.23
C ALA A 66 -31.32 88.66 -37.89
N SER A 67 -30.38 87.72 -38.02
CA SER A 67 -30.69 86.41 -38.61
C SER A 67 -31.74 85.62 -37.81
N THR A 68 -31.76 85.77 -36.49
CA THR A 68 -32.82 85.30 -35.57
C THR A 68 -32.88 86.20 -34.32
N GLY A 69 -33.98 86.14 -33.55
CA GLY A 69 -34.26 87.07 -32.46
C GLY A 69 -34.81 88.41 -32.96
N THR A 70 -34.86 89.41 -32.08
CA THR A 70 -35.46 90.72 -32.39
C THR A 70 -34.45 91.83 -32.17
N VAL A 71 -34.25 92.69 -33.17
CA VAL A 71 -33.49 93.93 -33.03
C VAL A 71 -34.42 95.11 -33.28
N THR A 72 -34.42 96.08 -32.35
CA THR A 72 -35.18 97.31 -32.56
C THR A 72 -34.49 98.17 -33.62
N GLN A 73 -35.23 99.10 -34.21
CA GLN A 73 -34.66 100.03 -35.18
C GLN A 73 -33.70 101.07 -34.54
N SER A 74 -33.64 101.12 -33.20
CA SER A 74 -32.60 101.83 -32.44
C SER A 74 -31.33 101.00 -32.20
N GLY A 75 -31.26 99.75 -32.68
CA GLY A 75 -30.09 98.86 -32.54
C GLY A 75 -30.07 98.00 -31.26
N MET A 76 -31.15 97.95 -30.49
CA MET A 76 -31.23 97.10 -29.29
C MET A 76 -31.60 95.67 -29.71
N TYR A 77 -30.63 94.76 -29.68
CA TYR A 77 -30.87 93.33 -29.95
C TYR A 77 -31.33 92.60 -28.69
N THR A 78 -32.31 91.71 -28.80
CA THR A 78 -32.76 90.78 -27.76
C THR A 78 -32.56 89.35 -28.25
N ALA A 79 -31.80 88.56 -27.50
CA ALA A 79 -31.50 87.17 -27.82
C ALA A 79 -32.75 86.28 -27.75
N ASP A 80 -33.08 85.57 -28.84
CA ASP A 80 -34.00 84.41 -28.80
C ASP A 80 -33.41 83.20 -28.06
N THR A 81 -34.22 82.14 -27.91
CA THR A 81 -33.86 80.88 -27.24
C THR A 81 -33.15 79.87 -28.14
N SER A 82 -32.93 80.19 -29.42
CA SER A 82 -32.22 79.29 -30.33
C SER A 82 -30.73 79.20 -29.95
N ALA A 83 -30.14 78.04 -30.25
CA ALA A 83 -28.76 77.73 -29.89
C ALA A 83 -27.74 78.19 -30.95
N SER A 84 -28.20 78.77 -32.05
CA SER A 84 -27.38 79.19 -33.19
C SER A 84 -26.84 80.60 -32.99
N ASP A 85 -25.57 80.82 -33.32
CA ASP A 85 -25.00 82.16 -33.32
C ASP A 85 -25.72 83.05 -34.33
N VAL A 86 -25.87 84.32 -33.98
CA VAL A 86 -26.69 85.28 -34.73
C VAL A 86 -25.80 86.33 -35.38
N VAL A 87 -26.15 86.73 -36.59
CA VAL A 87 -25.55 87.89 -37.25
C VAL A 87 -26.55 89.04 -37.15
N VAL A 88 -26.10 90.15 -36.55
CA VAL A 88 -26.84 91.42 -36.50
C VAL A 88 -26.27 92.32 -37.58
N THR A 89 -27.12 92.79 -38.48
CA THR A 89 -26.73 93.56 -39.66
C THR A 89 -27.32 94.96 -39.59
N ALA A 90 -26.46 95.97 -39.71
CA ALA A 90 -26.84 97.35 -39.97
C ALA A 90 -26.68 97.62 -41.47
N SER A 91 -27.79 97.91 -42.14
CA SER A 91 -27.82 98.23 -43.57
C SER A 91 -27.99 99.72 -43.75
N PHE A 92 -27.05 100.35 -44.47
CA PHE A 92 -27.11 101.77 -44.77
C PHE A 92 -28.34 102.07 -45.63
N THR A 93 -29.08 103.14 -45.31
CA THR A 93 -30.32 103.44 -46.04
C THR A 93 -30.07 104.01 -47.42
N ASP A 94 -28.92 104.66 -47.63
CA ASP A 94 -28.68 105.50 -48.80
C ASP A 94 -27.72 104.86 -49.82
N ALA A 95 -27.17 103.67 -49.51
CA ALA A 95 -26.31 102.88 -50.41
C ALA A 95 -26.29 101.39 -49.99
N PRO A 96 -25.88 100.44 -50.86
CA PRO A 96 -25.85 99.00 -50.55
C PRO A 96 -24.64 98.61 -49.68
N LEU A 97 -24.43 99.33 -48.57
CA LEU A 97 -23.37 99.07 -47.61
C LEU A 97 -23.96 98.44 -46.35
N THR A 98 -23.29 97.41 -45.83
CA THR A 98 -23.69 96.76 -44.58
C THR A 98 -22.49 96.60 -43.64
N GLY A 99 -22.78 96.64 -42.35
CA GLY A 99 -21.87 96.25 -41.29
C GLY A 99 -22.52 95.14 -40.48
N THR A 100 -21.73 94.18 -40.02
CA THR A 100 -22.26 93.04 -39.25
C THR A 100 -21.55 92.91 -37.92
N ALA A 101 -22.28 92.39 -36.93
CA ALA A 101 -21.75 91.92 -35.66
C ALA A 101 -22.24 90.50 -35.38
N ARG A 102 -21.46 89.74 -34.61
CA ARG A 102 -21.78 88.35 -34.25
C ARG A 102 -22.22 88.25 -32.80
N VAL A 103 -23.39 87.68 -32.56
CA VAL A 103 -23.86 87.30 -31.23
C VAL A 103 -23.64 85.80 -31.06
N LYS A 104 -22.68 85.43 -30.21
CA LYS A 104 -22.46 84.05 -29.81
C LYS A 104 -23.48 83.65 -28.73
N LYS A 105 -24.29 82.62 -28.99
CA LYS A 105 -25.27 82.16 -28.00
C LYS A 105 -24.57 81.32 -26.94
N ARG A 106 -24.66 81.75 -25.67
CA ARG A 106 -24.12 80.99 -24.54
C ARG A 106 -24.96 79.74 -24.37
N ARG A 107 -24.33 78.58 -24.56
CA ARG A 107 -24.97 77.27 -24.35
C ARG A 107 -24.01 76.31 -23.68
N LEU A 108 -24.58 75.43 -22.87
CA LEU A 108 -23.84 74.33 -22.27
C LEU A 108 -23.38 73.37 -23.38
N VAL A 109 -22.09 73.02 -23.39
CA VAL A 109 -21.51 72.09 -24.37
C VAL A 109 -20.88 70.86 -23.73
N GLN A 110 -20.64 70.90 -22.43
CA GLN A 110 -20.03 69.80 -21.70
C GLN A 110 -20.57 69.75 -20.27
N VAL A 111 -20.81 68.54 -19.77
CA VAL A 111 -20.86 68.25 -18.33
C VAL A 111 -19.49 67.66 -17.96
N LEU A 112 -18.98 68.02 -16.79
CA LEU A 112 -17.72 67.53 -16.25
C LEU A 112 -17.95 66.99 -14.85
N ILE A 113 -17.45 65.80 -14.57
CA ILE A 113 -17.50 65.17 -13.24
C ILE A 113 -16.12 65.18 -12.59
N SER A 114 -16.07 65.45 -11.28
CA SER A 114 -14.84 65.47 -10.49
C SER A 114 -15.06 64.75 -9.15
N PRO A 115 -14.13 63.88 -8.69
CA PRO A 115 -12.93 63.41 -9.41
C PRO A 115 -13.27 62.56 -10.65
N THR A 116 -12.35 62.47 -11.60
CA THR A 116 -12.52 61.65 -12.83
C THR A 116 -12.17 60.18 -12.60
N THR A 117 -11.30 59.88 -11.65
CA THR A 117 -10.95 58.51 -11.22
C THR A 117 -10.82 58.43 -9.71
N VAL A 118 -11.26 57.31 -9.14
CA VAL A 118 -11.24 57.04 -7.70
C VAL A 118 -10.92 55.57 -7.46
N THR A 119 -10.09 55.27 -6.47
CA THR A 119 -9.87 53.90 -5.97
C THR A 119 -10.32 53.83 -4.51
N LEU A 120 -11.22 52.90 -4.18
CA LEU A 120 -11.77 52.71 -2.83
C LEU A 120 -11.67 51.25 -2.40
N PRO A 121 -11.49 50.92 -1.11
CA PRO A 121 -11.82 49.60 -0.60
C PRO A 121 -13.34 49.39 -0.60
N GLY A 122 -13.79 48.14 -0.55
CA GLY A 122 -15.21 47.82 -0.36
C GLY A 122 -15.82 48.58 0.82
N GLY A 123 -16.99 49.19 0.64
CA GLY A 123 -17.65 50.05 1.64
C GLY A 123 -17.08 51.47 1.80
N GLY A 124 -15.96 51.81 1.16
CA GLY A 124 -15.42 53.17 1.15
C GLY A 124 -16.35 54.16 0.42
N ALA A 125 -16.29 55.45 0.78
CA ALA A 125 -17.16 56.47 0.19
C ALA A 125 -16.38 57.67 -0.36
N GLN A 126 -16.90 58.28 -1.42
CA GLN A 126 -16.29 59.43 -2.09
C GLN A 126 -17.36 60.38 -2.65
N GLN A 127 -17.17 61.68 -2.44
CA GLN A 127 -18.02 62.71 -3.01
C GLN A 127 -17.62 62.99 -4.46
N PHE A 128 -18.57 62.87 -5.38
CA PHE A 128 -18.47 63.36 -6.76
C PHE A 128 -19.23 64.68 -6.90
N ARG A 129 -18.72 65.58 -7.73
CA ARG A 129 -19.33 66.86 -8.07
C ARG A 129 -19.39 66.99 -9.59
N ALA A 130 -20.44 67.63 -10.09
CA ALA A 130 -20.60 67.91 -11.51
C ALA A 130 -20.73 69.41 -11.75
N TYR A 131 -20.12 69.89 -12.83
CA TYR A 131 -20.28 71.25 -13.31
C TYR A 131 -20.36 71.27 -14.84
N GLY A 132 -20.92 72.33 -15.38
CA GLY A 132 -21.07 72.52 -16.81
C GLY A 132 -19.99 73.41 -17.39
N ARG A 133 -19.64 73.20 -18.67
CA ARG A 133 -18.80 74.13 -19.44
C ARG A 133 -19.58 74.71 -20.62
N LYS A 134 -19.63 76.04 -20.74
CA LYS A 134 -20.25 76.73 -21.87
C LYS A 134 -19.33 76.73 -23.10
N ASN A 135 -19.88 76.95 -24.29
CA ASN A 135 -19.13 77.14 -25.55
C ASN A 135 -18.18 78.36 -25.54
N THR A 136 -18.26 79.21 -24.52
CA THR A 136 -17.37 80.34 -24.24
C THR A 136 -16.19 79.96 -23.35
N GLY A 137 -16.20 78.75 -22.76
CA GLY A 137 -15.15 78.25 -21.86
C GLY A 137 -15.49 78.36 -20.37
N ASP A 138 -16.50 79.17 -20.02
CA ASP A 138 -16.93 79.42 -18.63
C ASP A 138 -17.47 78.16 -17.94
N SER A 139 -17.13 78.00 -16.66
CA SER A 139 -17.69 76.95 -15.80
C SER A 139 -18.96 77.45 -15.10
N VAL A 140 -20.02 76.65 -15.11
CA VAL A 140 -21.32 77.02 -14.54
C VAL A 140 -21.92 75.85 -13.77
N ALA A 141 -22.82 76.14 -12.83
CA ALA A 141 -23.62 75.10 -12.19
C ALA A 141 -24.50 74.39 -13.24
N VAL A 142 -24.63 73.08 -13.12
CA VAL A 142 -25.51 72.26 -13.96
C VAL A 142 -26.27 71.29 -13.06
N ASN A 143 -27.57 71.19 -13.28
CA ASN A 143 -28.39 70.19 -12.62
C ASN A 143 -28.13 68.84 -13.30
N VAL A 144 -27.75 67.85 -12.51
CA VAL A 144 -27.47 66.50 -12.99
C VAL A 144 -28.26 65.46 -12.19
N THR A 145 -28.54 64.35 -12.85
CA THR A 145 -28.95 63.11 -12.20
C THR A 145 -27.73 62.19 -12.13
N TYR A 146 -27.40 61.73 -10.92
CA TYR A 146 -26.33 60.77 -10.70
C TYR A 146 -26.82 59.34 -10.88
N ALA A 147 -26.00 58.50 -11.49
CA ALA A 147 -26.16 57.06 -11.55
C ALA A 147 -24.82 56.35 -11.32
N ALA A 148 -24.86 55.12 -10.80
CA ALA A 148 -23.68 54.29 -10.62
C ALA A 148 -23.90 52.90 -11.22
N THR A 149 -22.86 52.32 -11.83
CA THR A 149 -22.93 50.95 -12.39
C THR A 149 -22.60 49.86 -11.36
N GLY A 150 -22.32 50.25 -10.11
CA GLY A 150 -22.17 49.38 -8.94
C GLY A 150 -21.85 50.20 -7.69
N GLY A 151 -22.12 49.66 -6.50
CA GLY A 151 -22.24 50.48 -5.29
C GLY A 151 -23.52 51.32 -5.29
N THR A 152 -23.56 52.36 -4.47
CA THR A 152 -24.70 53.30 -4.39
C THR A 152 -24.22 54.73 -4.51
N ILE A 153 -25.01 55.61 -5.15
CA ILE A 153 -24.74 57.05 -5.16
C ILE A 153 -25.99 57.82 -4.80
N THR A 154 -25.83 58.80 -3.92
CA THR A 154 -26.92 59.71 -3.51
C THR A 154 -27.21 60.76 -4.59
N PRO A 155 -28.41 61.37 -4.61
CA PRO A 155 -28.71 62.48 -5.52
C PRO A 155 -27.76 63.68 -5.38
N THR A 156 -27.09 63.84 -4.24
CA THR A 156 -26.09 64.89 -3.98
C THR A 156 -24.67 64.47 -4.38
N GLY A 157 -24.48 63.30 -4.99
CA GLY A 157 -23.19 62.84 -5.54
C GLY A 157 -22.28 62.08 -4.56
N MET A 158 -22.76 61.72 -3.37
CA MET A 158 -21.98 60.90 -2.43
C MET A 158 -22.07 59.42 -2.86
N TYR A 159 -20.96 58.88 -3.36
CA TYR A 159 -20.81 57.48 -3.78
C TYR A 159 -20.34 56.61 -2.61
N THR A 160 -20.86 55.39 -2.47
CA THR A 160 -20.40 54.34 -1.55
C THR A 160 -20.14 53.07 -2.34
N ALA A 161 -18.92 52.54 -2.23
CA ALA A 161 -18.49 51.32 -2.90
C ALA A 161 -19.25 50.10 -2.38
N GLY A 162 -19.64 49.20 -3.29
CA GLY A 162 -20.14 47.88 -2.91
C GLY A 162 -19.03 46.99 -2.35
N GLN A 163 -19.37 45.76 -1.96
CA GLN A 163 -18.38 44.80 -1.42
C GLN A 163 -17.62 44.02 -2.51
N SER A 164 -18.10 44.05 -3.75
CA SER A 164 -17.46 43.40 -4.89
C SER A 164 -16.33 44.28 -5.43
N SER A 165 -15.11 43.74 -5.49
CA SER A 165 -14.00 44.40 -6.18
C SER A 165 -14.23 44.45 -7.68
N GLY A 166 -13.76 45.50 -8.34
CA GLY A 166 -13.88 45.66 -9.78
C GLY A 166 -13.95 47.11 -10.22
N SER A 167 -14.16 47.30 -11.52
CA SER A 167 -14.27 48.61 -12.14
C SER A 167 -15.74 49.00 -12.31
N PHE A 168 -16.11 50.13 -11.75
CA PHE A 168 -17.43 50.72 -11.80
C PHE A 168 -17.36 52.16 -12.33
N ARG A 169 -18.53 52.75 -12.56
CA ARG A 169 -18.67 54.08 -13.12
C ARG A 169 -19.67 54.88 -12.31
N VAL A 170 -19.38 56.17 -12.14
CA VAL A 170 -20.34 57.18 -11.70
C VAL A 170 -20.63 58.09 -12.87
N ILE A 171 -21.90 58.21 -13.22
CA ILE A 171 -22.37 58.97 -14.38
C ILE A 171 -23.12 60.20 -13.84
N ALA A 172 -22.73 61.39 -14.30
CA ALA A 172 -23.47 62.62 -14.08
C ALA A 172 -24.12 63.04 -15.40
N ALA A 173 -25.43 62.80 -15.53
CA ALA A 173 -26.20 63.15 -16.73
C ALA A 173 -26.96 64.46 -16.52
N GLN A 174 -26.87 65.39 -17.47
CA GLN A 174 -27.60 66.66 -17.42
C GLN A 174 -29.12 66.40 -17.31
N SER A 175 -29.76 67.00 -16.31
CA SER A 175 -31.21 66.95 -16.17
C SER A 175 -31.89 67.71 -17.32
N GLY A 176 -32.71 67.02 -18.12
CA GLY A 176 -33.42 67.61 -19.26
C GLY A 176 -32.55 67.87 -20.51
N GLY A 177 -31.34 67.30 -20.58
CA GLY A 177 -30.45 67.40 -21.75
C GLY A 177 -29.81 66.06 -22.11
N SER A 178 -28.92 66.06 -23.10
CA SER A 178 -28.21 64.86 -23.59
C SER A 178 -26.74 64.79 -23.17
N LEU A 179 -26.22 65.81 -22.49
CA LEU A 179 -24.83 65.86 -22.05
C LEU A 179 -24.65 65.02 -20.79
N ALA A 180 -23.54 64.29 -20.70
CA ALA A 180 -23.16 63.55 -19.51
C ALA A 180 -21.64 63.46 -19.42
N ASP A 181 -21.14 63.18 -18.21
CA ASP A 181 -19.76 62.77 -17.99
C ASP A 181 -19.70 61.55 -17.07
N THR A 182 -18.59 60.81 -17.14
CA THR A 182 -18.41 59.56 -16.40
C THR A 182 -17.08 59.56 -15.65
N GLY A 183 -17.16 59.40 -14.33
CA GLY A 183 -16.01 59.11 -13.48
C GLY A 183 -15.83 57.61 -13.33
N ALA A 184 -14.57 57.15 -13.35
CA ALA A 184 -14.24 55.75 -13.10
C ALA A 184 -14.01 55.50 -11.60
N VAL A 185 -14.51 54.37 -11.10
CA VAL A 185 -14.30 53.91 -9.74
C VAL A 185 -13.69 52.51 -9.78
N THR A 186 -12.54 52.34 -9.13
CA THR A 186 -11.94 51.02 -8.90
C THR A 186 -12.18 50.62 -7.46
N VAL A 187 -12.96 49.57 -7.22
CA VAL A 187 -13.15 48.99 -5.89
C VAL A 187 -12.13 47.87 -5.68
N THR A 188 -11.35 47.98 -4.61
CA THR A 188 -10.33 47.01 -4.20
C THR A 188 -10.88 46.06 -3.14
N THR A 189 -10.37 44.84 -3.11
CA THR A 189 -10.70 43.87 -2.06
C THR A 189 -10.12 44.32 -0.73
N ILE A 190 -10.88 44.18 0.36
CA ILE A 190 -10.34 44.36 1.71
C ILE A 190 -9.37 43.21 1.99
N PRO A 191 -8.09 43.45 2.34
CA PRO A 191 -7.13 42.36 2.52
C PRO A 191 -7.44 41.56 3.80
N VAL A 192 -7.14 40.25 3.77
CA VAL A 192 -7.16 39.44 5.00
C VAL A 192 -6.02 39.89 5.92
N ALA A 193 -6.37 40.25 7.16
CA ALA A 193 -5.41 40.63 8.19
C ALA A 193 -5.01 39.43 9.08
N SER A 194 -5.97 38.55 9.39
CA SER A 194 -5.77 37.35 10.22
C SER A 194 -6.72 36.22 9.82
N VAL A 195 -6.42 34.98 10.24
CA VAL A 195 -7.30 33.81 10.08
C VAL A 195 -7.49 33.16 11.45
N SER A 196 -8.73 32.93 11.87
CA SER A 196 -9.03 32.13 13.07
C SER A 196 -9.53 30.74 12.70
N VAL A 197 -9.07 29.71 13.40
CA VAL A 197 -9.53 28.33 13.23
C VAL A 197 -10.30 27.87 14.48
N SER A 198 -11.45 27.22 14.28
CA SER A 198 -12.28 26.69 15.36
C SER A 198 -12.75 25.26 15.05
N PRO A 199 -12.76 24.34 16.02
CA PRO A 199 -12.14 24.47 17.36
C PRO A 199 -10.60 24.61 17.27
N ALA A 200 -10.00 25.26 18.28
CA ALA A 200 -8.54 25.47 18.34
C ALA A 200 -7.77 24.21 18.78
N THR A 201 -8.44 23.30 19.49
CA THR A 201 -7.90 22.00 19.88
C THR A 201 -8.91 20.90 19.61
N VAL A 202 -8.43 19.73 19.19
CA VAL A 202 -9.25 18.55 18.91
C VAL A 202 -8.56 17.32 19.48
N SER A 203 -9.32 16.45 20.14
CA SER A 203 -8.88 15.10 20.53
C SER A 203 -9.68 14.06 19.75
N LEU A 204 -9.00 13.19 19.01
CA LEU A 204 -9.59 12.12 18.20
C LEU A 204 -9.00 10.78 18.59
N SER A 205 -9.76 9.69 18.46
CA SER A 205 -9.16 8.37 18.31
C SER A 205 -8.71 8.16 16.86
N VAL A 206 -7.81 7.21 16.61
CA VAL A 206 -7.50 6.75 15.25
C VAL A 206 -8.80 6.41 14.50
N GLY A 207 -8.91 6.89 13.26
CA GLY A 207 -10.11 6.75 12.42
C GLY A 207 -11.20 7.80 12.66
N GLY A 208 -11.19 8.49 13.81
CA GLY A 208 -12.13 9.56 14.15
C GLY A 208 -11.98 10.77 13.23
N THR A 209 -13.05 11.55 13.09
CA THR A 209 -13.09 12.75 12.24
C THR A 209 -13.60 13.97 12.98
N GLN A 210 -13.15 15.15 12.59
CA GLN A 210 -13.64 16.44 13.09
C GLN A 210 -13.60 17.49 11.98
N GLN A 211 -14.66 18.28 11.86
CA GLN A 211 -14.67 19.45 10.98
C GLN A 211 -14.05 20.65 11.68
N LEU A 212 -13.05 21.27 11.04
CA LEU A 212 -12.53 22.58 11.43
C LEU A 212 -13.12 23.68 10.54
N THR A 213 -13.33 24.86 11.11
CA THR A 213 -13.79 26.05 10.39
C THR A 213 -12.71 27.12 10.44
N ALA A 214 -12.32 27.65 9.28
CA ALA A 214 -11.43 28.80 9.17
C ALA A 214 -12.24 30.06 8.83
N THR A 215 -11.97 31.15 9.54
CA THR A 215 -12.62 32.45 9.33
C THR A 215 -11.55 33.52 9.10
N PRO A 216 -11.31 33.90 7.83
CA PRO A 216 -10.49 35.07 7.51
C PRO A 216 -11.15 36.35 8.03
N LYS A 217 -10.34 37.28 8.55
CA LYS A 217 -10.82 38.54 9.13
C LYS A 217 -10.02 39.73 8.60
N ASP A 218 -10.68 40.88 8.48
CA ASP A 218 -10.03 42.16 8.19
C ASP A 218 -9.27 42.70 9.41
N SER A 219 -8.64 43.87 9.26
CA SER A 219 -7.88 44.53 10.34
C SER A 219 -8.76 45.01 11.50
N ALA A 220 -10.07 45.14 11.30
CA ALA A 220 -11.04 45.48 12.33
C ALA A 220 -11.62 44.23 13.03
N GLY A 221 -11.24 43.02 12.60
CA GLY A 221 -11.72 41.75 13.14
C GLY A 221 -13.04 41.24 12.53
N SER A 222 -13.58 41.91 11.51
CA SER A 222 -14.80 41.49 10.84
C SER A 222 -14.52 40.30 9.90
N ALA A 223 -15.43 39.33 9.86
CA ALA A 223 -15.29 38.15 9.03
C ALA A 223 -15.39 38.48 7.53
N LEU A 224 -14.47 37.93 6.73
CA LEU A 224 -14.43 38.08 5.28
C LEU A 224 -14.92 36.79 4.60
N GLY A 225 -16.04 36.88 3.88
CA GLY A 225 -16.57 35.78 3.08
C GLY A 225 -15.91 35.63 1.71
N GLY A 226 -16.12 34.48 1.06
CA GLY A 226 -15.70 34.22 -0.32
C GLY A 226 -14.19 34.12 -0.53
N ARG A 227 -13.40 34.00 0.55
CA ARG A 227 -11.95 33.89 0.48
C ARG A 227 -11.52 32.44 0.35
N ALA A 228 -10.55 32.19 -0.53
CA ALA A 228 -9.94 30.88 -0.65
C ALA A 228 -9.16 30.56 0.63
N VAL A 229 -9.35 29.35 1.15
CA VAL A 229 -8.61 28.82 2.29
C VAL A 229 -7.93 27.53 1.86
N THR A 230 -6.63 27.43 2.10
CA THR A 230 -5.87 26.19 1.93
C THR A 230 -5.53 25.60 3.30
N TRP A 231 -5.62 24.28 3.40
CA TRP A 231 -5.37 23.54 4.64
C TRP A 231 -4.12 22.69 4.51
N LEU A 232 -3.33 22.62 5.58
CA LEU A 232 -2.13 21.80 5.65
C LEU A 232 -2.05 21.13 7.03
N SER A 233 -1.66 19.85 7.05
CA SER A 233 -1.27 19.17 8.27
C SER A 233 0.24 19.16 8.41
N SER A 234 0.75 19.47 9.60
CA SER A 234 2.17 19.35 9.92
C SER A 234 2.65 17.89 9.97
N ALA A 235 1.75 16.94 10.18
CA ALA A 235 2.04 15.52 10.27
C ALA A 235 0.91 14.68 9.65
N PRO A 236 0.86 14.56 8.30
CA PRO A 236 -0.19 13.80 7.61
C PRO A 236 -0.28 12.32 8.01
N SER A 237 0.82 11.72 8.48
CA SER A 237 0.85 10.36 9.02
C SER A 237 0.14 10.22 10.39
N VAL A 238 -0.07 11.32 11.10
CA VAL A 238 -0.80 11.39 12.38
C VAL A 238 -2.24 11.84 12.15
N ALA A 239 -2.45 12.94 11.42
CA ALA A 239 -3.78 13.43 11.06
C ALA A 239 -3.77 14.09 9.68
N THR A 240 -4.75 13.75 8.84
CA THR A 240 -4.96 14.38 7.53
C THR A 240 -6.05 15.44 7.62
N VAL A 241 -6.04 16.39 6.68
CA VAL A 241 -7.08 17.42 6.55
C VAL A 241 -7.47 17.57 5.08
N SER A 242 -8.77 17.65 4.80
CA SER A 242 -9.29 17.88 3.45
C SER A 242 -9.21 19.36 3.05
N GLY A 243 -9.45 19.67 1.77
CA GLY A 243 -9.58 21.06 1.30
C GLY A 243 -10.77 21.82 1.93
N SER A 244 -11.75 21.12 2.51
CA SER A 244 -12.86 21.71 3.23
C SER A 244 -12.61 21.84 4.75
N GLY A 245 -11.44 21.44 5.26
CA GLY A 245 -11.12 21.47 6.69
C GLY A 245 -11.59 20.25 7.48
N ALA A 246 -11.98 19.16 6.82
CA ALA A 246 -12.34 17.91 7.50
C ALA A 246 -11.07 17.14 7.90
N VAL A 247 -10.84 17.00 9.20
CA VAL A 247 -9.69 16.31 9.78
C VAL A 247 -10.02 14.84 10.04
N ARG A 248 -9.06 13.94 9.78
CA ARG A 248 -9.15 12.51 10.13
C ARG A 248 -7.89 12.06 10.86
N GLY A 249 -8.06 11.40 12.01
CA GLY A 249 -6.96 10.78 12.74
C GLY A 249 -6.45 9.50 12.04
N VAL A 250 -5.14 9.38 11.86
CA VAL A 250 -4.47 8.27 11.15
C VAL A 250 -3.66 7.41 12.10
N ALA A 251 -2.82 8.02 12.95
CA ALA A 251 -2.00 7.32 13.93
C ALA A 251 -1.89 8.13 15.21
N PRO A 252 -1.61 7.50 16.38
CA PRO A 252 -1.45 8.23 17.63
C PRO A 252 -0.32 9.26 17.56
N GLY A 253 -0.55 10.45 18.12
CA GLY A 253 0.40 11.55 18.11
C GLY A 253 -0.27 12.92 18.13
N SER A 254 0.50 13.96 17.83
CA SER A 254 -0.01 15.33 17.72
C SER A 254 0.32 15.92 16.35
N ALA A 255 -0.64 16.62 15.75
CA ALA A 255 -0.48 17.34 14.49
C ALA A 255 -1.04 18.76 14.64
N THR A 256 -0.40 19.73 13.99
CA THR A 256 -0.94 21.08 13.85
C THR A 256 -1.57 21.21 12.46
N ILE A 257 -2.84 21.56 12.44
CA ILE A 257 -3.59 21.82 11.21
C ILE A 257 -3.62 23.33 10.98
N THR A 258 -3.09 23.78 9.86
CA THR A 258 -2.95 25.20 9.51
C THR A 258 -3.88 25.55 8.35
N ALA A 259 -4.71 26.58 8.53
CA ALA A 259 -5.49 27.21 7.49
C ALA A 259 -4.78 28.48 7.01
N THR A 260 -4.62 28.65 5.69
CA THR A 260 -3.97 29.80 5.07
C THR A 260 -4.92 30.52 4.11
N SER A 261 -5.00 31.83 4.20
CA SER A 261 -5.75 32.69 3.26
C SER A 261 -4.97 33.99 3.02
N GLU A 262 -4.69 34.31 1.75
CA GLU A 262 -3.92 35.51 1.36
C GLU A 262 -2.59 35.69 2.12
N GLY A 263 -1.90 34.57 2.40
CA GLY A 263 -0.63 34.56 3.14
C GLY A 263 -0.76 34.73 4.66
N LYS A 264 -1.97 34.88 5.20
CA LYS A 264 -2.25 34.85 6.65
C LYS A 264 -2.66 33.47 7.10
N THR A 265 -2.28 33.10 8.31
CA THR A 265 -2.48 31.77 8.86
C THR A 265 -3.25 31.78 10.17
N GLY A 266 -3.95 30.67 10.43
CA GLY A 266 -4.50 30.28 11.73
C GLY A 266 -4.33 28.78 11.89
N SER A 267 -4.32 28.26 13.11
CA SER A 267 -4.06 26.84 13.34
C SER A 267 -4.94 26.23 14.43
N ALA A 268 -5.07 24.91 14.38
CA ALA A 268 -5.62 24.07 15.43
C ALA A 268 -4.67 22.92 15.75
N THR A 269 -4.59 22.56 17.03
CA THR A 269 -3.83 21.39 17.48
C THR A 269 -4.74 20.18 17.54
N VAL A 270 -4.33 19.09 16.90
CA VAL A 270 -5.06 17.82 16.86
C VAL A 270 -4.22 16.76 17.56
N THR A 271 -4.75 16.21 18.65
CA THR A 271 -4.16 15.06 19.34
C THR A 271 -4.94 13.82 18.97
N VAL A 272 -4.26 12.83 18.41
CA VAL A 272 -4.83 11.54 18.05
C VAL A 272 -4.37 10.50 19.09
N THR A 273 -5.32 9.81 19.71
CA THR A 273 -5.05 8.71 20.63
C THR A 273 -5.32 7.37 19.95
N ALA A 274 -4.64 6.33 20.43
CA ALA A 274 -4.98 4.97 20.06
C ALA A 274 -6.43 4.64 20.50
N VAL A 275 -7.12 3.80 19.73
CA VAL A 275 -8.31 3.12 20.24
C VAL A 275 -7.86 2.15 21.34
N PRO A 276 -8.38 2.26 22.58
CA PRO A 276 -7.92 1.45 23.69
C PRO A 276 -8.29 -0.03 23.48
N VAL A 277 -7.41 -0.92 23.95
CA VAL A 277 -7.75 -2.35 24.03
C VAL A 277 -8.81 -2.56 25.10
N ALA A 278 -9.92 -3.20 24.74
CA ALA A 278 -10.99 -3.57 25.66
C ALA A 278 -10.93 -5.06 26.05
N THR A 279 -10.47 -5.93 25.16
CA THR A 279 -10.28 -7.37 25.46
C THR A 279 -9.07 -7.93 24.73
N VAL A 280 -8.50 -9.02 25.22
CA VAL A 280 -7.48 -9.81 24.52
C VAL A 280 -7.98 -11.24 24.43
N THR A 281 -8.03 -11.79 23.22
CA THR A 281 -8.34 -13.21 23.00
C THR A 281 -7.08 -13.97 22.63
N VAL A 282 -6.84 -15.13 23.24
CA VAL A 282 -5.71 -16.00 22.92
C VAL A 282 -6.22 -17.27 22.24
N SER A 283 -5.61 -17.66 21.13
CA SER A 283 -5.96 -18.85 20.36
C SER A 283 -4.72 -19.72 20.09
N PRO A 284 -4.82 -21.06 20.21
CA PRO A 284 -5.98 -21.78 20.76
C PRO A 284 -6.17 -21.52 22.27
N ALA A 285 -7.40 -21.71 22.77
CA ALA A 285 -7.71 -21.53 24.20
C ALA A 285 -7.12 -22.64 25.09
N ALA A 286 -6.82 -23.79 24.49
CA ALA A 286 -6.04 -24.86 25.09
C ALA A 286 -5.06 -25.44 24.07
N LEU A 287 -3.86 -25.79 24.51
CA LEU A 287 -2.80 -26.35 23.68
C LEU A 287 -2.14 -27.53 24.40
N GLY A 288 -2.13 -28.70 23.76
CA GLY A 288 -1.42 -29.88 24.23
C GLY A 288 -0.07 -30.01 23.53
N ILE A 289 1.02 -30.17 24.29
CA ILE A 289 2.37 -30.39 23.75
C ILE A 289 3.09 -31.46 24.58
N LEU A 290 4.07 -32.12 23.97
CA LEU A 290 4.96 -33.02 24.70
C LEU A 290 6.07 -32.23 25.42
N VAL A 291 6.72 -32.85 26.40
CA VAL A 291 8.00 -32.35 26.95
C VAL A 291 9.00 -32.17 25.80
N GLY A 292 9.64 -31.00 25.71
CA GLY A 292 10.52 -30.59 24.62
C GLY A 292 9.80 -30.11 23.36
N GLY A 293 8.49 -30.35 23.24
CA GLY A 293 7.66 -29.88 22.14
C GLY A 293 7.40 -28.38 22.20
N THR A 294 7.00 -27.82 21.07
CA THR A 294 6.61 -26.40 20.96
C THR A 294 5.23 -26.24 20.33
N GLY A 295 4.60 -25.09 20.53
CA GLY A 295 3.40 -24.71 19.82
C GLY A 295 3.16 -23.21 19.84
N GLN A 296 2.37 -22.70 18.89
CA GLN A 296 2.15 -21.27 18.72
C GLN A 296 0.80 -20.84 19.31
N LEU A 297 0.83 -19.77 20.10
CA LEU A 297 -0.33 -19.00 20.50
C LEU A 297 -0.40 -17.68 19.74
N THR A 298 -1.60 -17.29 19.37
CA THR A 298 -1.90 -15.97 18.79
C THR A 298 -2.76 -15.19 19.77
N ALA A 299 -2.29 -14.01 20.17
CA ALA A 299 -3.06 -13.07 20.95
C ALA A 299 -3.62 -11.95 20.06
N THR A 300 -4.92 -11.70 20.16
CA THR A 300 -5.62 -10.68 19.38
C THR A 300 -6.28 -9.68 20.33
N PRO A 301 -5.67 -8.50 20.54
CA PRO A 301 -6.31 -7.38 21.21
C PRO A 301 -7.50 -6.87 20.38
N LYS A 302 -8.60 -6.52 21.04
CA LYS A 302 -9.82 -6.03 20.40
C LYS A 302 -10.34 -4.78 21.10
N ASP A 303 -10.99 -3.91 20.33
CA ASP A 303 -11.71 -2.74 20.87
C ASP A 303 -13.04 -3.16 21.55
N ALA A 304 -13.75 -2.18 22.10
CA ALA A 304 -15.03 -2.41 22.79
C ALA A 304 -16.16 -2.91 21.86
N ALA A 305 -16.03 -2.73 20.55
CA ALA A 305 -16.96 -3.24 19.54
C ALA A 305 -16.56 -4.64 19.03
N GLY A 306 -15.45 -5.20 19.50
CA GLY A 306 -14.95 -6.53 19.12
C GLY A 306 -14.06 -6.54 17.87
N ASN A 307 -13.69 -5.38 17.32
CA ASN A 307 -12.80 -5.31 16.16
C ASN A 307 -11.35 -5.55 16.59
N PRO A 308 -10.56 -6.31 15.80
CA PRO A 308 -9.15 -6.55 16.11
C PRO A 308 -8.31 -5.27 15.98
N LEU A 309 -7.39 -5.06 16.92
CA LEU A 309 -6.44 -3.96 16.95
C LEU A 309 -5.03 -4.46 16.61
N SER A 310 -4.38 -3.83 15.63
CA SER A 310 -3.02 -4.18 15.20
C SER A 310 -1.95 -3.24 15.79
N GLY A 311 -0.68 -3.65 15.73
CA GLY A 311 0.45 -2.84 16.20
C GLY A 311 0.49 -2.64 17.73
N ARG A 312 -0.18 -3.51 18.49
CA ARG A 312 -0.22 -3.46 19.95
C ARG A 312 0.88 -4.32 20.55
N ALA A 313 1.54 -3.80 21.58
CA ALA A 313 2.51 -4.56 22.35
C ALA A 313 1.80 -5.64 23.17
N ILE A 314 2.33 -6.85 23.16
CA ILE A 314 1.80 -8.00 23.89
C ILE A 314 2.90 -8.55 24.78
N SER A 315 2.62 -8.60 26.07
CA SER A 315 3.48 -9.24 27.07
C SER A 315 2.94 -10.63 27.38
N TRP A 316 3.84 -11.62 27.39
CA TRP A 316 3.49 -13.01 27.64
C TRP A 316 4.05 -13.44 28.99
N THR A 317 3.24 -14.16 29.77
CA THR A 317 3.66 -14.73 31.05
C THR A 317 3.15 -16.16 31.17
N THR A 318 3.84 -16.96 31.98
CA THR A 318 3.47 -18.34 32.31
C THR A 318 3.25 -18.45 33.81
N SER A 319 2.21 -19.18 34.22
CA SER A 319 1.98 -19.50 35.63
C SER A 319 2.96 -20.56 36.17
N ALA A 320 3.62 -21.32 35.31
CA ALA A 320 4.49 -22.44 35.68
C ALA A 320 5.68 -22.55 34.71
N PRO A 321 6.76 -21.76 34.89
CA PRO A 321 7.88 -21.69 33.95
C PRO A 321 8.69 -22.98 33.80
N LEU A 322 8.62 -23.90 34.78
CA LEU A 322 9.22 -25.23 34.66
C LEU A 322 8.39 -26.18 33.79
N VAL A 323 7.07 -25.98 33.72
CA VAL A 323 6.14 -26.79 32.91
C VAL A 323 6.13 -26.27 31.48
N ALA A 324 5.92 -24.96 31.28
CA ALA A 324 5.95 -24.35 29.97
C ALA A 324 6.49 -22.92 30.03
N THR A 325 7.38 -22.59 29.09
CA THR A 325 7.84 -21.21 28.85
C THR A 325 7.12 -20.64 27.64
N VAL A 326 7.10 -19.31 27.53
CA VAL A 326 6.52 -18.62 26.37
C VAL A 326 7.40 -17.44 25.97
N SER A 327 7.64 -17.29 24.67
CA SER A 327 8.32 -16.12 24.10
C SER A 327 7.65 -15.75 22.78
N ALA A 328 7.21 -14.49 22.65
CA ALA A 328 6.49 -14.01 21.47
C ALA A 328 5.32 -14.91 21.02
N GLY A 329 4.63 -15.56 21.96
CA GLY A 329 3.53 -16.50 21.70
C GLY A 329 3.97 -17.93 21.37
N VAL A 330 5.26 -18.20 21.15
CA VAL A 330 5.80 -19.56 21.04
C VAL A 330 5.90 -20.15 22.44
N VAL A 331 5.21 -21.25 22.68
CA VAL A 331 5.23 -21.99 23.93
C VAL A 331 6.15 -23.19 23.79
N THR A 332 7.01 -23.44 24.80
CA THR A 332 7.90 -24.61 24.86
C THR A 332 7.60 -25.41 26.11
N GLY A 333 7.39 -26.72 25.96
CA GLY A 333 7.16 -27.64 27.07
C GLY A 333 8.47 -28.03 27.77
N GLY A 334 8.56 -27.78 29.07
CA GLY A 334 9.73 -28.12 29.90
C GLY A 334 9.54 -29.39 30.74
N ALA A 335 8.39 -29.54 31.39
CA ALA A 335 8.09 -30.68 32.27
C ALA A 335 6.60 -31.01 32.23
N VAL A 336 6.25 -32.27 32.54
CA VAL A 336 4.87 -32.72 32.61
C VAL A 336 4.06 -31.87 33.58
N GLY A 337 2.88 -31.42 33.17
CA GLY A 337 1.99 -30.64 34.00
C GLY A 337 1.05 -29.75 33.19
N THR A 338 0.43 -28.79 33.87
CA THR A 338 -0.37 -27.76 33.23
C THR A 338 0.18 -26.38 33.55
N ALA A 339 0.16 -25.48 32.58
CA ALA A 339 0.55 -24.09 32.74
C ALA A 339 -0.51 -23.18 32.11
N THR A 340 -0.82 -22.05 32.72
CA THR A 340 -1.64 -21.02 32.08
C THR A 340 -0.73 -19.97 31.48
N ILE A 341 -0.83 -19.77 30.17
CA ILE A 341 -0.14 -18.69 29.47
C ILE A 341 -1.08 -17.50 29.37
N THR A 342 -0.61 -16.33 29.82
CA THR A 342 -1.38 -15.09 29.80
C THR A 342 -0.73 -14.09 28.86
N ALA A 343 -1.49 -13.63 27.86
CA ALA A 343 -1.14 -12.52 27.00
C ALA A 343 -1.78 -11.25 27.54
N THR A 344 -1.00 -10.20 27.77
CA THR A 344 -1.49 -8.91 28.29
C THR A 344 -1.11 -7.77 27.34
N SER A 345 -2.09 -6.94 27.00
CA SER A 345 -1.93 -5.73 26.18
C SER A 345 -2.74 -4.59 26.80
N GLU A 346 -2.08 -3.45 27.06
CA GLU A 346 -2.70 -2.25 27.66
C GLU A 346 -3.49 -2.53 28.97
N GLY A 347 -3.05 -3.52 29.76
CA GLY A 347 -3.70 -3.91 31.02
C GLY A 347 -4.85 -4.91 30.87
N MET A 348 -5.26 -5.23 29.64
CA MET A 348 -6.24 -6.29 29.36
C MET A 348 -5.54 -7.60 29.05
N SER A 349 -6.11 -8.71 29.51
CA SER A 349 -5.50 -10.03 29.41
C SER A 349 -6.42 -11.08 28.80
N GLY A 350 -5.81 -12.05 28.13
CA GLY A 350 -6.44 -13.29 27.69
C GLY A 350 -5.52 -14.47 28.02
N THR A 351 -6.09 -15.66 28.17
CA THR A 351 -5.35 -16.84 28.64
C THR A 351 -5.50 -18.03 27.70
N SER A 352 -4.47 -18.88 27.67
CA SER A 352 -4.52 -20.22 27.09
C SER A 352 -4.02 -21.24 28.12
N THR A 353 -4.68 -22.40 28.17
CA THR A 353 -4.27 -23.51 29.05
C THR A 353 -3.34 -24.44 28.29
N ILE A 354 -2.14 -24.63 28.80
CA ILE A 354 -1.14 -25.54 28.23
C ILE A 354 -1.12 -26.82 29.02
N ALA A 355 -1.30 -27.95 28.35
CA ALA A 355 -1.07 -29.27 28.90
C ALA A 355 0.23 -29.82 28.33
N VAL A 356 1.22 -30.01 29.19
CA VAL A 356 2.49 -30.66 28.83
C VAL A 356 2.41 -32.09 29.32
N SER A 357 2.39 -33.04 28.40
CA SER A 357 2.44 -34.46 28.73
C SER A 357 3.84 -35.00 28.50
N ALA A 358 4.23 -36.02 29.28
CA ALA A 358 5.38 -36.82 28.87
C ALA A 358 5.04 -37.46 27.52
N PRO A 359 6.05 -37.75 26.69
CA PRO A 359 5.91 -38.82 25.72
C PRO A 359 5.35 -40.05 26.47
N PRO A 360 4.35 -40.76 25.92
CA PRO A 360 3.85 -41.96 26.58
C PRO A 360 5.04 -42.91 26.85
N PRO A 361 5.07 -43.60 28.00
CA PRO A 361 6.12 -44.57 28.30
C PRO A 361 6.21 -45.62 27.18
N PRO A 362 7.40 -46.19 26.91
CA PRO A 362 7.54 -47.24 25.92
C PRO A 362 6.68 -48.42 26.36
N GLY A 363 5.59 -48.67 25.62
CA GLY A 363 4.67 -49.77 25.88
C GLY A 363 3.20 -49.41 26.03
N SER A 364 2.62 -48.55 25.18
CA SER A 364 1.21 -48.71 24.75
C SER A 364 0.87 -47.71 23.66
N CYS A 365 1.44 -47.90 22.47
CA CYS A 365 0.79 -47.34 21.31
C CYS A 365 0.44 -48.47 20.36
N ALA A 366 -0.86 -48.76 20.31
CA ALA A 366 -1.41 -49.67 19.32
C ALA A 366 -1.08 -49.11 17.93
N PRO A 367 -0.56 -49.92 17.00
CA PRO A 367 -0.33 -49.47 15.63
C PRO A 367 -1.62 -48.88 15.05
N VAL A 368 -1.50 -47.71 14.43
CA VAL A 368 -2.58 -47.11 13.66
C VAL A 368 -2.26 -47.31 12.19
N TYR A 369 -3.08 -48.11 11.51
CA TYR A 369 -3.03 -48.31 10.07
C TYR A 369 -4.09 -47.44 9.40
N GLY A 370 -3.94 -47.15 8.11
CA GLY A 370 -4.88 -46.28 7.38
C GLY A 370 -4.33 -44.89 7.10
N SER A 371 -5.12 -44.03 6.44
CA SER A 371 -4.70 -42.66 6.15
C SER A 371 -4.80 -41.79 7.41
N PHE A 372 -3.99 -40.75 7.48
CA PHE A 372 -4.04 -39.74 8.54
C PHE A 372 -4.42 -38.37 7.94
N ALA A 373 -4.87 -37.45 8.80
CA ALA A 373 -5.44 -36.19 8.36
C ALA A 373 -4.43 -35.36 7.56
N VAL A 374 -4.88 -34.90 6.38
CA VAL A 374 -4.15 -34.05 5.44
C VAL A 374 -3.49 -32.87 6.16
N GLY A 375 -2.19 -32.66 5.91
CA GLY A 375 -1.39 -31.57 6.52
C GLY A 375 -0.82 -31.86 7.92
N ASN A 376 -0.99 -33.08 8.43
CA ASN A 376 -0.35 -33.51 9.69
C ASN A 376 0.79 -34.49 9.40
N TRP A 377 1.77 -34.51 10.29
CA TRP A 377 2.80 -35.55 10.30
C TRP A 377 2.17 -36.92 10.56
N ALA A 378 2.79 -37.98 10.01
CA ALA A 378 2.45 -39.34 10.39
C ALA A 378 2.49 -39.44 11.92
N PRO A 379 1.38 -39.84 12.59
CA PRO A 379 1.37 -40.00 14.02
C PRO A 379 2.48 -40.96 14.47
N THR A 380 2.99 -40.76 15.68
CA THR A 380 4.09 -41.55 16.26
C THR A 380 3.94 -43.07 16.11
N CYS A 381 2.70 -43.57 16.11
CA CYS A 381 2.38 -44.99 16.10
C CYS A 381 1.73 -45.43 14.79
N TRP A 382 1.70 -44.55 13.81
CA TRP A 382 1.29 -44.88 12.48
C TRP A 382 2.33 -45.80 11.84
N GLN A 383 1.87 -46.83 11.16
CA GLN A 383 2.71 -47.76 10.41
C GLN A 383 2.24 -47.77 8.95
N PRO A 384 3.16 -47.61 7.97
CA PRO A 384 2.84 -47.83 6.56
C PRO A 384 2.55 -49.31 6.32
N TYR A 385 1.87 -49.62 5.22
CA TYR A 385 1.56 -50.96 4.75
C TYR A 385 0.56 -51.72 5.65
N ASP A 386 0.09 -52.85 5.15
CA ASP A 386 -0.89 -53.65 5.85
C ASP A 386 -0.33 -54.21 7.17
N PRO A 387 -1.16 -54.46 8.19
CA PRO A 387 -0.73 -55.06 9.46
C PRO A 387 0.00 -56.40 9.30
N ASN A 388 -0.31 -57.13 8.22
CA ASN A 388 0.28 -58.42 7.89
C ASN A 388 1.42 -58.31 6.86
N SER A 389 1.79 -57.10 6.42
CA SER A 389 3.01 -56.89 5.64
C SER A 389 4.21 -57.34 6.46
N TRP A 390 5.21 -57.94 5.80
CA TRP A 390 6.49 -58.27 6.41
C TRP A 390 7.13 -57.08 7.12
N HIS A 391 6.88 -55.86 6.65
CA HIS A 391 7.36 -54.63 7.27
C HIS A 391 6.83 -54.44 8.70
N ASN A 392 5.61 -54.90 8.98
CA ASN A 392 4.94 -54.71 10.27
C ASN A 392 5.03 -55.93 11.19
N LEU A 393 5.74 -56.98 10.79
CA LEU A 393 5.86 -58.23 11.54
C LEU A 393 7.18 -58.28 12.31
N PRO A 394 7.17 -58.60 13.62
CA PRO A 394 8.39 -58.87 14.36
C PRO A 394 9.05 -60.16 13.86
N LEU A 395 10.34 -60.30 14.14
CA LEU A 395 11.05 -61.55 13.94
C LEU A 395 10.38 -62.67 14.77
N PRO A 396 10.46 -63.92 14.31
CA PRO A 396 10.05 -65.06 15.12
C PRO A 396 10.76 -65.06 16.47
N ALA A 397 10.09 -65.50 17.54
CA ALA A 397 10.62 -65.43 18.91
C ALA A 397 11.98 -66.15 19.10
N ASN A 398 12.30 -67.15 18.28
CA ASN A 398 13.58 -67.87 18.28
C ASN A 398 14.10 -68.05 16.86
N PRO A 399 14.50 -66.96 16.19
CA PRO A 399 14.92 -67.05 14.81
C PRO A 399 16.22 -67.86 14.76
N GLN A 400 16.27 -68.87 13.90
CA GLN A 400 17.47 -69.69 13.73
C GLN A 400 18.45 -68.91 12.84
N ALA A 401 19.75 -69.03 13.11
CA ALA A 401 20.74 -68.51 12.19
C ALA A 401 20.79 -69.39 10.94
N ASP A 402 21.03 -68.79 9.79
CA ASP A 402 21.35 -69.54 8.59
C ASP A 402 22.67 -70.31 8.78
N ALA A 403 22.80 -71.47 8.14
CA ALA A 403 24.02 -72.28 8.19
C ALA A 403 25.25 -71.51 7.69
N ASN A 404 25.08 -70.60 6.73
CA ASN A 404 26.13 -69.76 6.17
C ASN A 404 26.23 -68.38 6.83
N SER A 405 25.49 -68.14 7.93
CA SER A 405 25.41 -66.82 8.56
C SER A 405 26.78 -66.23 8.90
N ALA A 406 27.76 -67.02 9.33
CA ALA A 406 29.07 -66.50 9.68
C ALA A 406 29.82 -65.92 8.47
N ALA A 407 29.72 -66.56 7.30
CA ALA A 407 30.35 -66.09 6.07
C ALA A 407 29.64 -64.82 5.55
N ILE A 408 28.31 -64.79 5.59
CA ILE A 408 27.51 -63.65 5.12
C ILE A 408 27.68 -62.44 6.04
N VAL A 409 27.75 -62.63 7.36
CA VAL A 409 28.04 -61.54 8.30
C VAL A 409 29.47 -61.03 8.14
N ALA A 410 30.44 -61.91 7.88
CA ALA A 410 31.80 -61.50 7.58
C ALA A 410 31.87 -60.65 6.30
N ALA A 411 31.12 -61.04 5.26
CA ALA A 411 30.98 -60.27 4.03
C ALA A 411 30.33 -58.91 4.28
N LEU A 412 29.19 -58.87 4.99
CA LEU A 412 28.52 -57.63 5.41
C LEU A 412 29.48 -56.68 6.15
N ASN A 413 30.23 -57.20 7.12
CA ASN A 413 31.20 -56.41 7.89
C ASN A 413 32.42 -55.97 7.06
N SER A 414 32.71 -56.63 5.93
CA SER A 414 33.80 -56.24 5.02
C SER A 414 33.51 -54.94 4.27
N HIS A 415 32.23 -54.55 4.16
CA HIS A 415 31.84 -53.23 3.67
C HIS A 415 32.21 -52.12 4.68
N GLY A 416 32.38 -52.45 5.96
CA GLY A 416 32.69 -51.52 7.04
C GLY A 416 31.59 -51.43 8.10
N LEU A 417 31.86 -50.68 9.17
CA LEU A 417 30.90 -50.44 10.26
C LEU A 417 29.74 -49.55 9.79
N PRO A 418 28.56 -49.61 10.45
CA PRO A 418 27.46 -48.75 10.05
C PRO A 418 27.84 -47.27 10.07
N MET A 419 27.54 -46.56 8.98
CA MET A 419 27.89 -45.15 8.84
C MET A 419 27.06 -44.26 9.77
N ASP A 420 27.69 -43.19 10.24
CA ASP A 420 27.00 -42.12 10.94
C ASP A 420 26.04 -41.39 9.97
N LYS A 421 24.84 -41.06 10.43
CA LYS A 421 23.88 -40.27 9.65
C LYS A 421 24.12 -38.78 9.87
N GLY A 422 24.45 -38.03 8.82
CA GLY A 422 24.42 -36.57 8.85
C GLY A 422 22.99 -36.04 8.65
N ALA A 423 22.58 -34.99 9.34
CA ALA A 423 21.32 -34.27 9.12
C ALA A 423 21.56 -32.76 9.06
N GLY A 424 21.00 -32.06 8.07
CA GLY A 424 21.11 -30.61 7.93
C GLY A 424 21.40 -30.14 6.50
N VAL A 425 21.49 -28.82 6.31
CA VAL A 425 21.44 -28.12 4.99
C VAL A 425 22.45 -28.56 3.92
N ALA A 426 23.49 -29.31 4.26
CA ALA A 426 24.52 -29.77 3.34
C ALA A 426 24.43 -31.26 3.01
N ASN A 427 23.46 -31.99 3.55
CA ASN A 427 23.32 -33.42 3.31
C ASN A 427 22.61 -33.68 1.98
N ASP A 428 23.31 -34.30 1.04
CA ASP A 428 22.86 -34.43 -0.35
C ASP A 428 22.56 -35.88 -0.76
N TYR A 429 22.76 -36.86 0.12
CA TYR A 429 22.52 -38.29 -0.21
C TYR A 429 21.27 -38.88 0.46
N ASP A 430 20.39 -38.02 0.99
CA ASP A 430 19.14 -38.48 1.57
C ASP A 430 18.08 -38.83 0.49
N HIS A 431 17.10 -39.65 0.88
CA HIS A 431 15.94 -40.05 0.08
C HIS A 431 14.73 -39.17 0.40
N PRO A 432 14.56 -38.00 -0.25
CA PRO A 432 13.47 -37.11 0.07
C PRO A 432 12.13 -37.77 -0.26
N ILE A 433 11.26 -37.78 0.73
CA ILE A 433 9.88 -38.22 0.61
C ILE A 433 9.00 -36.97 0.68
N TYR A 434 7.89 -36.94 -0.04
CA TYR A 434 6.97 -35.80 -0.03
C TYR A 434 5.54 -36.30 0.12
N TRP A 435 4.84 -35.79 1.12
CA TRP A 435 3.44 -36.14 1.36
C TRP A 435 2.53 -35.19 0.58
N SER A 436 1.92 -35.68 -0.49
CA SER A 436 0.98 -34.89 -1.30
C SER A 436 -0.48 -35.16 -0.92
N THR A 437 -1.32 -34.20 -1.26
CA THR A 437 -2.72 -34.10 -0.88
C THR A 437 -3.60 -33.91 -2.11
N ALA A 438 -4.91 -34.16 -1.99
CA ALA A 438 -5.85 -33.94 -3.10
C ALA A 438 -5.96 -32.47 -3.54
N SER A 439 -5.47 -31.52 -2.73
CA SER A 439 -5.42 -30.09 -3.07
C SER A 439 -4.14 -29.67 -3.79
N ASP A 440 -3.12 -30.52 -3.82
CA ASP A 440 -1.85 -30.22 -4.47
C ASP A 440 -1.98 -30.28 -6.00
N PRO A 441 -1.05 -29.64 -6.73
CA PRO A 441 -1.04 -29.72 -8.18
C PRO A 441 -0.93 -31.16 -8.68
N VAL A 442 -1.54 -31.43 -9.83
CA VAL A 442 -1.46 -32.73 -10.48
C VAL A 442 -0.29 -32.74 -11.46
N TYR A 443 0.65 -33.65 -11.25
CA TYR A 443 1.77 -33.88 -12.14
C TYR A 443 1.47 -35.08 -13.05
N THR A 444 1.90 -35.00 -14.30
CA THR A 444 1.85 -36.14 -15.22
C THR A 444 3.19 -36.85 -15.20
N LEU A 445 3.17 -38.16 -14.95
CA LEU A 445 4.38 -38.97 -15.00
C LEU A 445 4.89 -39.05 -16.43
N SER A 446 6.16 -38.73 -16.64
CA SER A 446 6.78 -38.71 -17.96
C SER A 446 8.27 -39.01 -17.87
N GLY A 447 8.80 -39.75 -18.83
CA GLY A 447 10.22 -40.09 -18.84
C GLY A 447 10.60 -41.22 -17.89
N CYS A 448 9.62 -42.00 -17.38
CA CYS A 448 9.86 -43.24 -16.66
C CYS A 448 10.52 -44.26 -17.60
N GLY A 449 11.84 -44.39 -17.49
CA GLY A 449 12.70 -45.10 -18.45
C GLY A 449 12.46 -46.60 -18.46
N TYR A 450 12.83 -47.27 -17.37
CA TYR A 450 12.57 -48.71 -17.19
C TYR A 450 11.09 -49.03 -16.99
N SER A 451 10.28 -48.03 -16.62
CA SER A 451 8.88 -48.22 -16.21
C SER A 451 7.92 -47.48 -17.14
N GLY A 452 8.01 -47.81 -18.43
CA GLY A 452 7.22 -47.17 -19.49
C GLY A 452 5.71 -47.20 -19.24
N ALA A 453 5.23 -48.22 -18.51
CA ALA A 453 3.83 -48.40 -18.13
C ALA A 453 3.25 -47.28 -17.26
N LEU A 454 4.10 -46.54 -16.53
CA LEU A 454 3.67 -45.44 -15.66
C LEU A 454 3.63 -44.09 -16.40
N ASN A 455 4.16 -43.99 -17.63
CA ASN A 455 4.11 -42.75 -18.40
C ASN A 455 2.65 -42.37 -18.74
N GLY A 456 2.30 -41.12 -18.46
CA GLY A 456 0.95 -40.56 -18.63
C GLY A 456 0.05 -40.69 -17.40
N VAL A 457 0.46 -41.44 -16.36
CA VAL A 457 -0.26 -41.50 -15.08
C VAL A 457 -0.23 -40.12 -14.42
N LYS A 458 -1.33 -39.75 -13.76
CA LYS A 458 -1.45 -38.48 -13.05
C LYS A 458 -1.41 -38.71 -11.56
N ILE A 459 -0.58 -37.96 -10.86
CA ILE A 459 -0.43 -38.05 -9.40
C ILE A 459 -0.50 -36.64 -8.79
N HIS A 460 -0.91 -36.54 -7.53
CA HIS A 460 -0.76 -35.28 -6.80
C HIS A 460 0.68 -35.15 -6.34
N ALA A 461 1.29 -33.99 -6.55
CA ALA A 461 2.65 -33.73 -6.09
C ALA A 461 2.85 -32.25 -5.77
N ILE A 462 3.83 -31.96 -4.93
CA ILE A 462 4.06 -30.62 -4.41
C ILE A 462 4.94 -29.83 -5.39
N LYS A 463 4.65 -28.54 -5.57
CA LYS A 463 5.54 -27.65 -6.34
C LYS A 463 6.81 -27.34 -5.57
N GLY A 464 7.97 -27.43 -6.22
CA GLY A 464 9.27 -27.13 -5.61
C GLY A 464 9.89 -28.31 -4.85
N MET A 465 9.42 -29.54 -5.10
CA MET A 465 10.12 -30.74 -4.64
C MET A 465 11.56 -30.74 -5.17
N VAL A 466 12.47 -31.20 -4.32
CA VAL A 466 13.88 -31.39 -4.64
C VAL A 466 14.21 -32.85 -4.45
N LYS A 467 14.78 -33.46 -5.47
CA LYS A 467 15.32 -34.82 -5.39
C LYS A 467 16.56 -34.88 -4.52
N GLY A 468 16.93 -36.08 -4.07
CA GLY A 468 18.23 -36.35 -3.48
C GLY A 468 19.32 -35.87 -4.43
N GLY A 469 20.47 -35.53 -3.89
CA GLY A 469 21.66 -35.30 -4.70
C GLY A 469 22.42 -36.59 -4.97
N GLY A 470 23.71 -36.45 -5.28
CA GLY A 470 24.51 -37.56 -5.79
C GLY A 470 24.07 -38.05 -7.18
N SER A 471 24.58 -39.21 -7.58
CA SER A 471 24.22 -39.87 -8.85
C SER A 471 22.84 -40.55 -8.83
N ASP A 472 22.37 -40.93 -7.64
CA ASP A 472 21.15 -41.73 -7.49
C ASP A 472 19.92 -40.84 -7.51
N ALA A 473 20.02 -39.65 -6.90
CA ALA A 473 19.05 -38.57 -7.00
C ALA A 473 17.58 -39.02 -6.86
N HIS A 474 17.31 -39.79 -5.80
CA HIS A 474 16.00 -40.36 -5.50
C HIS A 474 14.96 -39.32 -5.12
N LEU A 475 13.70 -39.67 -5.31
CA LEU A 475 12.55 -38.92 -4.84
C LEU A 475 11.40 -39.88 -4.58
N THR A 476 10.67 -39.66 -3.50
CA THR A 476 9.41 -40.38 -3.22
C THR A 476 8.28 -39.39 -3.00
N VAL A 477 7.09 -39.71 -3.52
CA VAL A 477 5.84 -38.96 -3.29
C VAL A 477 4.82 -39.92 -2.68
N MET A 478 4.42 -39.64 -1.44
CA MET A 478 3.35 -40.32 -0.73
C MET A 478 2.04 -39.58 -1.02
N ASP A 479 1.27 -40.04 -2.01
CA ASP A 479 -0.01 -39.43 -2.38
C ASP A 479 -1.12 -39.93 -1.45
N GLN A 480 -1.47 -39.10 -0.47
CA GLN A 480 -2.49 -39.42 0.53
C GLN A 480 -3.91 -39.51 -0.06
N SER A 481 -4.14 -38.94 -1.24
CA SER A 481 -5.45 -39.00 -1.89
C SER A 481 -5.70 -40.34 -2.57
N THR A 482 -4.64 -40.96 -3.10
CA THR A 482 -4.69 -42.26 -3.77
C THR A 482 -4.17 -43.40 -2.90
N ASN A 483 -3.59 -43.09 -1.74
CA ASN A 483 -2.88 -44.03 -0.85
C ASN A 483 -1.78 -44.80 -1.59
N MET A 484 -1.04 -44.07 -2.43
CA MET A 484 0.05 -44.62 -3.24
C MET A 484 1.36 -43.94 -2.85
N GLU A 485 2.38 -44.76 -2.64
CA GLU A 485 3.77 -44.37 -2.67
C GLU A 485 4.25 -44.41 -4.14
N TRP A 486 4.86 -43.32 -4.60
CA TRP A 486 5.47 -43.21 -5.91
C TRP A 486 6.95 -42.92 -5.73
N ASP A 487 7.81 -43.77 -6.26
CA ASP A 487 9.25 -43.69 -6.10
C ASP A 487 9.94 -43.47 -7.45
N PHE A 488 11.00 -42.67 -7.45
CA PHE A 488 11.71 -42.23 -8.65
C PHE A 488 13.22 -42.30 -8.44
N TRP A 489 13.91 -43.05 -9.31
CA TRP A 489 15.38 -43.08 -9.37
C TRP A 489 15.86 -42.13 -10.45
N GLN A 490 16.93 -41.38 -10.18
CA GLN A 490 17.40 -40.28 -11.02
C GLN A 490 16.26 -39.35 -11.42
N ALA A 491 15.53 -38.87 -10.41
CA ALA A 491 14.29 -38.16 -10.60
C ALA A 491 14.45 -36.93 -11.52
N THR A 492 13.42 -36.64 -12.31
CA THR A 492 13.31 -35.47 -13.18
C THR A 492 12.03 -34.73 -12.83
N ILE A 493 12.12 -33.43 -12.54
CA ILE A 493 11.02 -32.61 -12.06
C ILE A 493 10.95 -31.36 -12.95
N ASP A 494 9.80 -31.12 -13.58
CA ASP A 494 9.51 -29.86 -14.26
C ASP A 494 8.22 -29.26 -13.68
N ASP A 495 8.40 -28.30 -12.76
CA ASP A 495 7.29 -27.60 -12.10
C ASP A 495 6.45 -26.73 -13.05
N ASN A 496 7.01 -26.31 -14.19
CA ASN A 496 6.29 -25.48 -15.15
C ASN A 496 5.43 -26.34 -16.08
N ALA A 497 5.98 -27.47 -16.54
CA ALA A 497 5.23 -28.45 -17.33
C ALA A 497 4.35 -29.36 -16.47
N GLN A 498 4.52 -29.33 -15.14
CA GLN A 498 3.91 -30.25 -14.18
C GLN A 498 4.16 -31.70 -14.56
N THR A 499 5.43 -32.01 -14.86
CA THR A 499 5.85 -33.37 -15.17
C THR A 499 6.84 -33.89 -14.14
N LEU A 500 6.73 -35.18 -13.86
CA LEU A 500 7.58 -35.89 -12.91
C LEU A 500 8.00 -37.22 -13.52
N GLY A 501 9.22 -37.67 -13.29
CA GLY A 501 9.64 -39.00 -13.73
C GLY A 501 11.03 -39.32 -13.24
N GLY A 502 11.68 -40.28 -13.88
CA GLY A 502 13.02 -40.73 -13.52
C GLY A 502 13.46 -41.86 -14.42
N HIS A 503 14.74 -42.24 -14.31
CA HIS A 503 15.25 -43.37 -15.08
C HIS A 503 14.52 -44.67 -14.73
N ALA A 504 14.09 -44.83 -13.47
CA ALA A 504 13.11 -45.82 -13.06
C ALA A 504 12.01 -45.16 -12.20
N CYS A 505 10.79 -45.71 -12.29
CA CYS A 505 9.63 -45.25 -11.52
C CYS A 505 8.87 -46.46 -10.98
N GLY A 506 8.42 -46.40 -9.74
CA GLY A 506 7.53 -47.42 -9.19
C GLY A 506 6.27 -46.81 -8.60
N ARG A 507 5.33 -47.70 -8.29
CA ARG A 507 4.17 -47.37 -7.47
C ARG A 507 3.93 -48.51 -6.49
N LEU A 508 3.64 -48.16 -5.25
CA LEU A 508 3.29 -49.10 -4.19
C LEU A 508 2.05 -48.64 -3.44
N PRO A 509 1.06 -49.51 -3.20
CA PRO A 509 -0.03 -49.17 -2.29
C PRO A 509 0.51 -49.01 -0.86
N ILE A 510 0.19 -47.89 -0.20
CA ILE A 510 0.51 -47.65 1.21
C ILE A 510 -0.31 -48.58 2.13
N PHE A 511 -1.37 -49.22 1.62
CA PHE A 511 -2.08 -50.35 2.25
C PHE A 511 -1.85 -51.64 1.45
N GLY A 512 -0.58 -51.90 1.14
CA GLY A 512 -0.13 -53.11 0.48
C GLY A 512 0.86 -53.88 1.34
N ASP A 513 1.64 -54.75 0.71
CA ASP A 513 2.66 -55.55 1.40
C ASP A 513 4.03 -54.86 1.47
N GLY A 514 4.17 -53.62 0.99
CA GLY A 514 5.41 -52.84 1.01
C GLY A 514 6.39 -53.17 -0.11
N ARG A 515 5.91 -53.80 -1.20
CA ARG A 515 6.76 -54.25 -2.31
C ARG A 515 6.14 -53.93 -3.66
N ILE A 516 6.99 -53.74 -4.65
CA ILE A 516 6.58 -53.76 -6.05
C ILE A 516 6.48 -55.23 -6.46
N ASN A 517 5.29 -55.65 -6.91
CA ASN A 517 5.03 -57.03 -7.29
C ASN A 517 5.71 -57.34 -8.64
N GLY A 518 6.98 -57.76 -8.57
CA GLY A 518 7.87 -57.98 -9.71
C GLY A 518 7.60 -59.28 -10.46
N ALA A 519 6.61 -59.28 -11.35
CA ALA A 519 6.50 -60.37 -12.34
C ALA A 519 7.15 -60.03 -13.70
N ILE A 520 7.28 -58.76 -14.09
CA ILE A 520 7.74 -58.36 -15.43
C ILE A 520 8.34 -56.94 -15.39
N ILE A 521 9.51 -56.74 -16.03
CA ILE A 521 10.07 -55.41 -16.39
C ILE A 521 9.04 -54.66 -17.24
N ASN A 522 8.71 -53.41 -16.90
CA ASN A 522 7.54 -52.65 -17.34
C ASN A 522 6.19 -53.24 -16.88
N GLY A 523 6.14 -53.78 -15.65
CA GLY A 523 4.91 -54.24 -15.02
C GLY A 523 3.91 -53.11 -14.78
N PRO A 524 2.65 -53.43 -14.40
CA PRO A 524 1.63 -52.41 -14.12
C PRO A 524 2.03 -51.48 -12.96
N ASP A 525 2.90 -51.97 -12.07
CA ASP A 525 3.38 -51.24 -10.90
C ASP A 525 4.75 -50.56 -11.12
N GLY A 526 5.30 -50.64 -12.34
CA GLY A 526 6.64 -50.14 -12.67
C GLY A 526 7.76 -51.08 -12.22
N ASP A 527 8.99 -50.57 -12.28
CA ASP A 527 10.20 -51.38 -12.04
C ASP A 527 10.87 -51.07 -10.70
N GLY A 528 10.32 -50.14 -9.92
CA GLY A 528 10.92 -49.65 -8.69
C GLY A 528 12.06 -48.67 -8.92
N ALA A 529 12.22 -47.76 -7.98
CA ALA A 529 13.34 -46.84 -7.95
C ALA A 529 14.54 -47.44 -7.19
N ASN A 530 14.32 -48.28 -6.19
CA ASN A 530 15.41 -48.98 -5.49
C ASN A 530 15.69 -50.36 -6.08
N ALA A 531 16.88 -50.91 -5.84
CA ALA A 531 17.28 -52.20 -6.38
C ALA A 531 16.45 -53.39 -5.89
N ALA A 532 16.04 -53.38 -4.61
CA ALA A 532 15.28 -54.49 -4.03
C ALA A 532 13.81 -54.51 -4.47
N ASN A 533 13.32 -53.46 -5.14
CA ASN A 533 11.91 -53.27 -5.48
C ASN A 533 10.97 -53.29 -4.26
N THR A 534 11.49 -52.84 -3.13
CA THR A 534 10.75 -52.51 -1.91
C THR A 534 10.30 -51.05 -1.98
N GLY A 535 9.31 -50.63 -1.18
CA GLY A 535 9.02 -49.20 -1.08
C GLY A 535 10.20 -48.47 -0.46
N LEU A 536 10.58 -47.30 -0.98
CA LEU A 536 11.68 -46.51 -0.42
C LEU A 536 11.34 -45.98 0.99
N TYR A 537 10.05 -45.81 1.31
CA TYR A 537 9.60 -45.52 2.67
C TYR A 537 9.75 -46.72 3.62
N THR A 538 9.84 -47.94 3.06
CA THR A 538 9.96 -49.16 3.84
C THR A 538 11.29 -49.17 4.59
N GLY A 539 11.20 -49.35 5.89
CA GLY A 539 12.36 -49.54 6.76
C GLY A 539 13.14 -48.27 7.09
N GLN A 540 12.66 -47.08 6.71
CA GLN A 540 13.29 -45.82 7.09
C GLN A 540 13.09 -45.51 8.59
N ILE A 541 14.16 -45.11 9.27
CA ILE A 541 14.11 -44.63 10.65
C ILE A 541 13.54 -43.21 10.67
N ARG A 542 12.47 -42.98 11.44
CA ARG A 542 11.78 -41.67 11.51
C ARG A 542 12.11 -40.91 12.78
N ALA A 543 12.16 -39.58 12.70
CA ALA A 543 12.46 -38.76 13.88
C ALA A 543 11.39 -38.91 14.97
N VAL A 544 10.12 -39.06 14.55
CA VAL A 544 9.00 -39.29 15.48
C VAL A 544 9.14 -40.60 16.25
N GLU A 545 9.76 -41.63 15.67
CA GLU A 545 10.03 -42.91 16.32
C GLU A 545 11.19 -42.83 17.31
N ILE A 546 12.23 -42.08 16.94
CA ILE A 546 13.34 -41.76 17.84
C ILE A 546 12.84 -41.00 19.08
N VAL A 547 12.00 -39.98 18.88
CA VAL A 547 11.35 -39.22 19.97
C VAL A 547 10.44 -40.12 20.82
N ALA A 548 9.77 -41.09 20.20
CA ALA A 548 8.92 -42.05 20.89
C ALA A 548 9.69 -43.11 21.67
N GLY A 549 10.96 -43.34 21.33
CA GLY A 549 11.74 -44.44 21.86
C GLY A 549 11.34 -45.81 21.33
N VAL A 550 10.64 -45.91 20.18
CA VAL A 550 10.21 -47.19 19.61
C VAL A 550 10.12 -47.14 18.08
N ILE A 551 10.65 -48.16 17.43
CA ILE A 551 10.50 -48.44 15.99
C ILE A 551 9.89 -49.84 15.88
N LYS A 552 8.84 -50.00 15.06
CA LYS A 552 8.04 -51.24 14.97
C LYS A 552 8.10 -51.92 13.61
N HIS A 553 9.25 -51.80 12.96
CA HIS A 553 9.49 -52.35 11.65
C HIS A 553 10.98 -52.69 11.47
N PRO A 554 11.35 -53.55 10.51
CA PRO A 554 12.75 -53.81 10.22
C PRO A 554 13.40 -52.56 9.62
N ILE A 555 14.70 -52.40 9.84
CA ILE A 555 15.47 -51.25 9.32
C ILE A 555 16.04 -51.57 7.94
N ALA A 556 15.82 -50.69 6.97
CA ALA A 556 16.42 -50.78 5.65
C ALA A 556 17.89 -50.36 5.71
N ILE A 557 18.75 -51.14 5.08
CA ILE A 557 20.17 -50.82 4.95
C ILE A 557 20.63 -50.86 3.49
N THR A 558 21.63 -50.04 3.20
CA THR A 558 22.36 -50.04 1.94
C THR A 558 23.75 -50.62 2.14
N VAL A 559 24.18 -51.45 1.20
CA VAL A 559 25.53 -52.04 1.14
C VAL A 559 26.24 -51.63 -0.17
N THR A 560 27.55 -51.89 -0.30
CA THR A 560 28.27 -51.53 -1.54
C THR A 560 27.83 -52.37 -2.74
N CYS A 561 27.53 -53.65 -2.50
CA CYS A 561 27.18 -54.63 -3.51
C CYS A 561 26.57 -55.86 -2.84
N THR A 562 25.89 -56.69 -3.63
CA THR A 562 25.26 -57.94 -3.18
C THR A 562 25.90 -59.14 -3.88
N ASN A 563 25.36 -60.34 -3.66
CA ASN A 563 25.71 -61.51 -4.46
C ASN A 563 25.03 -61.52 -5.85
N GLY A 564 24.30 -60.45 -6.21
CA GLY A 564 23.58 -60.33 -7.48
C GLY A 564 22.30 -61.16 -7.55
N THR A 565 21.77 -61.61 -6.42
CA THR A 565 20.47 -62.28 -6.30
C THR A 565 19.58 -61.53 -5.32
N ASN A 566 18.28 -61.82 -5.36
CA ASN A 566 17.31 -61.32 -4.40
C ASN A 566 16.58 -62.44 -3.67
N VAL A 567 16.12 -62.09 -2.49
CA VAL A 567 15.36 -62.95 -1.59
C VAL A 567 14.27 -62.15 -0.91
N TYR A 568 13.22 -62.81 -0.43
CA TYR A 568 12.09 -62.12 0.20
C TYR A 568 12.57 -61.23 1.37
N PRO A 569 12.17 -59.95 1.45
CA PRO A 569 11.07 -59.32 0.72
C PRO A 569 11.40 -58.80 -0.69
N ALA A 570 12.66 -58.66 -1.07
CA ALA A 570 13.05 -58.09 -2.34
C ALA A 570 12.52 -58.86 -3.56
N THR A 571 12.03 -58.13 -4.56
CA THR A 571 11.59 -58.68 -5.86
C THR A 571 12.52 -58.26 -7.00
N GLY A 572 13.44 -57.34 -6.75
CA GLY A 572 14.52 -56.93 -7.64
C GLY A 572 15.88 -57.20 -7.01
N ASN A 573 16.94 -57.13 -7.83
CA ASN A 573 18.32 -57.29 -7.42
C ASN A 573 19.22 -56.30 -8.18
N ALA A 574 20.35 -55.91 -7.58
CA ALA A 574 21.35 -55.07 -8.24
C ALA A 574 22.79 -55.58 -8.07
N LEU A 575 23.73 -54.70 -8.43
CA LEU A 575 25.18 -54.85 -8.52
C LEU A 575 25.78 -56.01 -7.71
N GLY A 576 26.23 -57.05 -8.42
CA GLY A 576 26.90 -58.21 -7.83
C GLY A 576 28.41 -58.02 -7.68
N CYS A 577 28.95 -58.38 -6.51
CA CYS A 577 30.40 -58.41 -6.25
C CYS A 577 31.08 -59.73 -6.68
N GLY A 578 30.33 -60.67 -7.28
CA GLY A 578 30.87 -61.93 -7.79
C GLY A 578 31.20 -62.98 -6.72
N SER A 579 30.76 -62.77 -5.48
CA SER A 579 30.91 -63.72 -4.37
C SER A 579 29.53 -64.16 -3.87
N SER A 580 29.32 -65.47 -3.75
CA SER A 580 28.08 -66.03 -3.20
C SER A 580 27.96 -65.87 -1.68
N SER A 581 29.01 -65.38 -1.02
CA SER A 581 28.98 -65.08 0.42
C SER A 581 28.50 -63.66 0.71
N GLU A 582 28.34 -62.81 -0.30
CA GLU A 582 27.71 -61.50 -0.12
C GLU A 582 26.21 -61.67 0.21
N PRO A 583 25.62 -60.73 0.96
CA PRO A 583 24.17 -60.73 1.15
C PRO A 583 23.44 -60.60 -0.19
N ALA A 584 22.25 -61.20 -0.29
CA ALA A 584 21.31 -60.92 -1.36
C ALA A 584 20.54 -59.63 -1.07
N ASP A 585 19.97 -59.00 -2.10
CA ASP A 585 18.95 -57.96 -1.91
C ASP A 585 17.75 -58.59 -1.19
N GLY A 586 17.21 -57.91 -0.17
CA GLY A 586 16.19 -58.41 0.75
C GLY A 586 16.72 -59.30 1.88
N GLN A 587 18.03 -59.58 1.96
CA GLN A 587 18.58 -60.43 3.01
C GLN A 587 18.34 -59.83 4.39
N VAL A 588 17.64 -60.56 5.27
CA VAL A 588 17.35 -60.14 6.65
C VAL A 588 18.44 -60.61 7.62
N PHE A 589 18.78 -59.72 8.54
CA PHE A 589 19.71 -59.89 9.64
C PHE A 589 19.06 -59.51 10.96
N GLN A 590 19.65 -60.00 12.05
CA GLN A 590 19.26 -59.65 13.41
C GLN A 590 20.46 -59.23 14.24
N LEU A 591 20.26 -58.20 15.06
CA LEU A 591 21.16 -57.86 16.17
C LEU A 591 20.90 -58.83 17.36
N THR A 592 21.93 -59.57 17.78
CA THR A 592 21.78 -60.66 18.76
C THR A 592 21.87 -60.22 20.22
N TYR A 593 21.93 -58.92 20.49
CA TYR A 593 21.71 -58.40 21.83
C TYR A 593 20.27 -58.65 22.27
N SER A 594 20.08 -59.12 23.50
CA SER A 594 18.78 -59.07 24.18
C SER A 594 18.43 -57.64 24.58
N ASP A 595 17.14 -57.37 24.80
CA ASP A 595 16.67 -56.06 25.27
C ASP A 595 17.44 -55.56 26.50
N VAL A 596 17.70 -56.45 27.47
CA VAL A 596 18.44 -56.13 28.70
C VAL A 596 19.89 -55.74 28.41
N GLU A 597 20.54 -56.42 27.46
CA GLU A 597 21.90 -56.06 27.09
C GLU A 597 21.93 -54.72 26.33
N ILE A 598 20.94 -54.45 25.45
CA ILE A 598 20.80 -53.17 24.74
C ILE A 598 20.60 -52.03 25.75
N ASP A 599 19.73 -52.21 26.74
CA ASP A 599 19.47 -51.22 27.78
C ASP A 599 20.72 -50.93 28.64
N ALA A 600 21.58 -51.94 28.81
CA ALA A 600 22.84 -51.82 29.54
C ALA A 600 23.97 -51.18 28.72
N LEU A 601 23.86 -51.08 27.38
CA LEU A 601 24.91 -50.47 26.56
C LEU A 601 25.14 -48.99 26.95
N PRO A 602 26.41 -48.53 27.02
CA PRO A 602 26.76 -47.15 27.38
C PRO A 602 26.62 -46.21 26.17
N VAL A 603 25.45 -46.26 25.52
CA VAL A 603 25.11 -45.47 24.33
C VAL A 603 23.87 -44.64 24.57
N ALA A 604 23.65 -43.63 23.73
CA ALA A 604 22.50 -42.73 23.85
C ALA A 604 21.15 -43.43 23.67
N ALA A 605 20.09 -42.86 24.27
CA ALA A 605 18.74 -43.44 24.25
C ALA A 605 18.19 -43.62 22.83
N TRP A 606 18.41 -42.66 21.93
CA TRP A 606 17.99 -42.77 20.53
C TRP A 606 18.62 -43.97 19.83
N LYS A 607 19.88 -44.28 20.15
CA LYS A 607 20.59 -45.41 19.57
C LYS A 607 20.01 -46.72 20.07
N LYS A 608 19.67 -46.80 21.36
CA LYS A 608 18.98 -47.97 21.95
C LYS A 608 17.66 -48.26 21.23
N THR A 609 16.91 -47.23 20.86
CA THR A 609 15.68 -47.38 20.05
C THR A 609 15.94 -48.12 18.74
N VAL A 610 16.98 -47.74 18.01
CA VAL A 610 17.38 -48.39 16.75
C VAL A 610 17.84 -49.82 17.02
N LEU A 611 18.67 -50.05 18.04
CA LEU A 611 19.18 -51.39 18.37
C LEU A 611 18.06 -52.35 18.78
N HIS A 612 17.07 -51.89 19.56
CA HIS A 612 15.88 -52.67 19.91
C HIS A 612 15.10 -53.08 18.66
N ALA A 613 14.94 -52.18 17.69
CA ALA A 613 14.30 -52.50 16.42
C ALA A 613 15.08 -53.57 15.63
N MET A 614 16.40 -53.44 15.53
CA MET A 614 17.26 -54.44 14.88
C MET A 614 17.25 -55.80 15.59
N HIS A 615 16.99 -55.81 16.90
CA HIS A 615 16.81 -57.04 17.67
C HIS A 615 15.45 -57.68 17.44
N GLN A 616 14.37 -56.89 17.50
CA GLN A 616 12.98 -57.38 17.54
C GLN A 616 12.38 -57.59 16.15
N TYR A 617 12.72 -56.73 15.19
CA TYR A 617 12.20 -56.72 13.82
C TYR A 617 13.28 -57.04 12.78
N GLY A 618 14.55 -56.86 13.13
CA GLY A 618 15.66 -57.12 12.22
C GLY A 618 15.99 -55.92 11.35
N PHE A 619 16.87 -56.16 10.39
CA PHE A 619 17.26 -55.19 9.37
C PHE A 619 17.59 -55.93 8.08
N TYR A 620 17.45 -55.28 6.94
CA TYR A 620 17.51 -55.97 5.65
C TYR A 620 18.19 -55.14 4.58
N VAL A 621 18.82 -55.81 3.62
CA VAL A 621 19.47 -55.16 2.47
C VAL A 621 18.39 -54.67 1.51
N ASP A 622 18.24 -53.36 1.39
CA ASP A 622 17.22 -52.70 0.54
C ASP A 622 17.80 -52.23 -0.79
N ASP A 623 19.07 -51.84 -0.79
CA ASP A 623 19.69 -51.28 -1.99
C ASP A 623 21.22 -51.46 -1.98
N THR A 624 21.81 -51.27 -3.16
CA THR A 624 23.24 -51.06 -3.35
C THR A 624 23.52 -49.58 -3.56
N GLY A 625 24.31 -48.97 -2.68
CA GLY A 625 24.60 -47.55 -2.75
C GLY A 625 25.76 -47.27 -3.69
N ALA A 626 25.63 -46.26 -4.55
CA ALA A 626 26.77 -45.77 -5.32
C ALA A 626 27.75 -45.04 -4.40
N GLY A 627 28.73 -45.78 -3.86
CA GLY A 627 29.94 -45.16 -3.34
C GLY A 627 30.57 -44.33 -4.45
N SER A 628 30.99 -43.11 -4.14
CA SER A 628 31.86 -42.42 -5.10
C SER A 628 33.18 -43.20 -5.20
N ALA A 629 33.87 -43.07 -6.32
CA ALA A 629 35.21 -43.65 -6.50
C ALA A 629 36.24 -43.21 -5.43
N SER A 630 35.89 -42.26 -4.55
CA SER A 630 36.70 -41.75 -3.45
C SER A 630 36.24 -42.17 -2.04
N SER A 631 35.14 -42.91 -1.89
CA SER A 631 34.68 -43.44 -0.60
C SER A 631 33.95 -44.77 -0.82
N PRO A 632 34.58 -45.94 -0.57
CA PRO A 632 33.88 -47.22 -0.61
C PRO A 632 32.77 -47.22 0.46
N VAL A 633 31.54 -47.58 0.07
CA VAL A 633 30.36 -47.54 0.96
C VAL A 633 30.55 -48.51 2.12
N SER A 634 30.33 -48.05 3.33
CA SER A 634 30.07 -48.90 4.50
C SER A 634 28.58 -48.98 4.79
N MET A 635 28.11 -50.03 5.48
CA MET A 635 26.68 -50.27 5.77
C MET A 635 25.95 -48.97 6.16
N GLN A 636 24.94 -48.53 5.40
CA GLN A 636 24.21 -47.29 5.69
C GLN A 636 22.79 -47.61 6.12
N PHE A 637 22.28 -46.95 7.15
CA PHE A 637 20.87 -47.10 7.53
C PHE A 637 20.05 -46.04 6.82
N HIS A 638 18.84 -46.41 6.41
CA HIS A 638 17.92 -45.47 5.82
C HIS A 638 17.26 -44.67 6.94
N PHE A 639 17.39 -43.36 6.86
CA PHE A 639 16.70 -42.41 7.71
C PHE A 639 15.76 -41.59 6.86
N GLU A 640 14.62 -41.22 7.44
CA GLU A 640 13.69 -40.29 6.83
C GLU A 640 14.41 -38.97 6.53
N SER A 641 14.42 -38.58 5.25
CA SER A 641 15.22 -37.47 4.75
C SER A 641 14.86 -36.13 5.40
N ASP A 642 15.89 -35.31 5.61
CA ASP A 642 15.80 -33.92 6.05
C ASP A 642 15.19 -32.95 5.00
N LYS A 643 14.94 -33.44 3.78
CA LYS A 643 14.38 -32.70 2.65
C LYS A 643 12.90 -32.98 2.39
N MET A 644 12.20 -33.66 3.30
CA MET A 644 10.72 -33.65 3.38
C MET A 644 10.10 -32.25 3.65
N PHE A 645 10.86 -31.16 3.41
CA PHE A 645 10.75 -29.79 3.92
C PHE A 645 11.08 -29.70 5.42
N GLN A 646 11.75 -28.68 5.98
CA GLN A 646 11.19 -27.33 6.08
C GLN A 646 9.65 -27.31 6.25
N ALA A 647 8.98 -28.37 6.74
CA ALA A 647 7.62 -28.75 6.34
C ALA A 647 6.60 -27.76 6.87
N PHE A 648 6.08 -26.88 5.99
CA PHE A 648 5.30 -25.67 6.31
C PHE A 648 6.10 -24.45 6.82
N GLY A 649 7.44 -24.51 6.76
CA GLY A 649 8.41 -23.52 7.24
C GLY A 649 9.23 -23.97 8.46
N TYR A 650 9.11 -25.22 8.92
CA TYR A 650 9.73 -25.72 10.17
C TYR A 650 11.02 -26.49 9.97
N GLU A 651 11.98 -26.33 10.88
CA GLU A 651 13.25 -27.08 10.86
C GLU A 651 13.07 -28.61 10.84
N ASP A 652 13.97 -29.32 10.15
CA ASP A 652 14.00 -30.79 10.09
C ASP A 652 13.86 -31.39 11.51
N PRO A 653 12.92 -32.34 11.74
CA PRO A 653 12.76 -33.04 13.01
C PRO A 653 14.04 -33.71 13.54
N PHE A 654 14.89 -34.28 12.67
CA PHE A 654 16.17 -34.84 13.11
C PHE A 654 17.15 -33.74 13.51
N VAL A 655 17.22 -32.62 12.79
CA VAL A 655 18.00 -31.45 13.25
C VAL A 655 17.47 -30.92 14.59
N THR A 656 16.16 -30.83 14.74
CA THR A 656 15.49 -30.36 15.96
C THR A 656 15.83 -31.26 17.14
N TYR A 657 15.73 -32.57 16.97
CA TYR A 657 16.12 -33.55 17.99
C TYR A 657 17.62 -33.45 18.31
N ALA A 658 18.48 -33.34 17.29
CA ALA A 658 19.93 -33.27 17.46
C ALA A 658 20.36 -32.07 18.30
N LYS A 659 19.77 -30.89 18.07
CA LYS A 659 20.06 -29.67 18.86
C LYS A 659 19.81 -29.85 20.35
N ALA A 660 18.76 -30.60 20.73
CA ALA A 660 18.41 -30.87 22.12
C ALA A 660 19.28 -31.98 22.77
N HIS A 661 19.98 -32.79 21.97
CA HIS A 661 20.69 -33.99 22.43
C HIS A 661 22.17 -34.02 22.00
N LEU A 662 22.79 -32.87 21.72
CA LEU A 662 24.21 -32.77 21.40
C LEU A 662 25.08 -33.42 22.51
N GLY A 663 26.06 -34.21 22.09
CA GLY A 663 26.93 -34.98 22.98
C GLY A 663 26.37 -36.34 23.41
N GLN A 664 25.12 -36.67 23.07
CA GLN A 664 24.54 -37.99 23.30
C GLN A 664 24.68 -38.86 22.04
N ASP A 665 25.92 -39.22 21.68
CA ASP A 665 26.25 -39.85 20.40
C ASP A 665 25.77 -39.04 19.17
N ILE A 666 25.58 -37.73 19.36
CA ILE A 666 25.24 -36.78 18.30
C ILE A 666 26.26 -35.66 18.35
N THR A 667 26.96 -35.45 17.24
CA THR A 667 27.97 -34.38 17.12
C THR A 667 27.55 -33.38 16.06
N GLN A 668 28.15 -32.20 16.06
CA GLN A 668 27.89 -31.19 15.04
C GLN A 668 29.19 -30.85 14.32
N SER A 669 29.17 -30.88 12.99
CA SER A 669 30.27 -30.43 12.13
C SER A 669 29.73 -29.39 11.15
N GLY A 670 30.06 -28.12 11.38
CA GLY A 670 29.47 -27.01 10.64
C GLY A 670 27.94 -26.96 10.80
N SER A 671 27.23 -27.10 9.68
CA SER A 671 25.77 -27.09 9.62
C SER A 671 25.13 -28.49 9.58
N VAL A 672 25.92 -29.55 9.78
CA VAL A 672 25.46 -30.94 9.76
C VAL A 672 25.58 -31.54 11.16
N TYR A 673 24.52 -32.20 11.61
CA TYR A 673 24.45 -32.97 12.84
C TYR A 673 24.68 -34.45 12.52
N ASN A 674 25.72 -35.05 13.09
CA ASN A 674 26.09 -36.44 12.83
C ASN A 674 25.61 -37.33 13.98
N TYR A 675 24.64 -38.19 13.69
CA TYR A 675 24.18 -39.28 14.54
C TYR A 675 25.18 -40.43 14.47
N GLN A 676 25.91 -40.64 15.56
CA GLN A 676 27.02 -41.58 15.60
C GLN A 676 26.53 -43.00 15.90
N ILE A 677 26.33 -43.82 14.87
CA ILE A 677 25.68 -45.13 15.00
C ILE A 677 26.68 -46.21 15.40
N ALA A 678 27.83 -46.28 14.74
CA ALA A 678 28.82 -47.33 14.96
C ALA A 678 29.39 -47.40 16.39
N PRO A 679 29.79 -46.28 17.04
CA PRO A 679 30.49 -46.35 18.32
C PRO A 679 29.66 -46.97 19.45
N GLY A 680 30.33 -47.77 20.30
CA GLY A 680 29.74 -48.33 21.52
C GLY A 680 28.92 -49.61 21.32
N VAL A 681 28.91 -50.17 20.11
CA VAL A 681 28.19 -51.40 19.77
C VAL A 681 29.15 -52.38 19.08
N ASP A 682 29.15 -53.65 19.51
CA ASP A 682 29.91 -54.71 18.82
C ASP A 682 29.16 -55.24 17.59
N TRP A 683 29.43 -54.64 16.43
CA TRP A 683 28.89 -55.06 15.13
C TRP A 683 29.55 -56.31 14.56
N SER A 684 30.72 -56.71 15.08
CA SER A 684 31.50 -57.80 14.51
C SER A 684 31.00 -59.18 14.94
N SER A 685 30.54 -59.29 16.20
CA SER A 685 30.15 -60.58 16.79
C SER A 685 28.64 -60.69 17.09
N ARG A 686 27.90 -59.58 17.00
CA ARG A 686 26.50 -59.53 17.45
C ARG A 686 25.50 -59.43 16.30
N LEU A 687 25.92 -59.86 15.12
CA LEU A 687 25.05 -59.98 13.95
C LEU A 687 24.88 -61.44 13.58
N ARG A 688 23.68 -61.78 13.12
CA ARG A 688 23.43 -63.04 12.41
C ARG A 688 22.50 -62.81 11.24
N GLN A 689 22.72 -63.54 10.17
CA GLN A 689 21.81 -63.62 9.05
C GLN A 689 20.73 -64.66 9.36
N LEU A 690 19.49 -64.32 9.04
CA LEU A 690 18.34 -65.18 9.21
C LEU A 690 18.01 -65.91 7.90
N PRO A 691 17.67 -67.21 7.96
CA PRO A 691 17.31 -67.97 6.77
C PRO A 691 16.08 -67.35 6.13
N GLN A 692 15.96 -67.57 4.84
CA GLN A 692 14.82 -67.07 4.09
C GLN A 692 13.50 -67.64 4.62
N PRO A 693 12.43 -66.84 4.71
CA PRO A 693 11.10 -67.38 4.84
C PRO A 693 10.91 -68.33 3.64
N GLY A 694 10.75 -69.64 3.91
CA GLY A 694 10.63 -70.62 2.83
C GLY A 694 9.52 -70.18 1.87
N CYS A 695 9.77 -70.33 0.56
CA CYS A 695 8.88 -69.91 -0.53
C CYS A 695 7.46 -70.53 -0.49
N ASP A 696 7.11 -71.31 0.54
CA ASP A 696 5.87 -72.06 0.73
C ASP A 696 5.01 -71.54 1.90
N VAL A 697 5.25 -70.34 2.44
CA VAL A 697 4.25 -69.70 3.31
C VAL A 697 3.40 -68.74 2.47
N PRO A 698 2.20 -69.15 2.01
CA PRO A 698 1.32 -68.23 1.33
C PRO A 698 0.82 -67.19 2.34
N HIS A 699 1.45 -66.03 2.37
CA HIS A 699 0.75 -64.80 2.74
C HIS A 699 -0.11 -64.35 1.55
N SER A 700 -0.95 -65.25 1.02
CA SER A 700 -2.01 -64.87 0.09
C SER A 700 -3.12 -64.22 0.90
N PRO A 701 -3.50 -62.95 0.64
CA PRO A 701 -4.76 -62.44 1.12
C PRO A 701 -5.85 -63.25 0.42
N THR A 702 -6.58 -64.07 1.16
CA THR A 702 -7.88 -64.54 0.67
C THR A 702 -8.77 -63.30 0.56
N PRO A 703 -9.35 -62.99 -0.61
CA PRO A 703 -10.33 -61.91 -0.72
C PRO A 703 -11.60 -62.33 0.02
N GLY A 704 -11.68 -62.01 1.30
CA GLY A 704 -12.91 -62.12 2.08
C GLY A 704 -13.78 -60.91 1.80
N GLY A 705 -14.86 -61.11 1.04
CA GLY A 705 -15.82 -60.06 0.75
C GLY A 705 -16.51 -59.52 2.00
N LEU A 706 -16.64 -58.21 2.07
CA LEU A 706 -17.90 -57.47 2.14
C LEU A 706 -17.66 -56.00 1.81
#